data_AF-A0AAV6XP88-F1
#
_entry.id   AF-A0AAV6XP88-F1
#
_cell.length_a   1.000
_cell.length_b   1.000
_cell.length_c   1.000
_cell.angle_alpha   90.00
_cell.angle_beta   90.00
_cell.angle_gamma   90.00
#
_symmetry.space_group_name_H-M   'P 1'
#
loop_
_entity.id
_entity.type
_entity.pdbx_description
1 polymer ?
#
loop_
_entity_poly.entity_id
_entity_poly.type
_entity_poly.pdbx_seq_one_letter_code
_entity_poly.pdbx_strand_id
1 'polypeptide(L)'
;MPLTPTLKQGDDSIQTYFQKAKLISDELVAACQPLTTTDFNLYIFKGLRTEFYDCVTTLTARPNLITYSDLFSFLMTQEFLYVDSISIPPGTTDSVPGNSQPTTNLSQLEQPFNSCGGNNNYHGRGRSNRGCGRGRSEVGALTSRPTASTLLAVPMFQISFNLLAIVHSVDTLGIWHRLPVFLGLIYLVMRRHLHNEYNLFNVGKKPSGVRFNPPDHPVRTADWKSISNQPFNEAAGDVEASFFGRNILPVDQTNKVHTYIHTYRLLIRPDPISVATKLLARRKFIDTGKQFNMIAASWIQFMIHDWVDHIENTDHQKEYPELNDEELYSHARLVTSAVIAKIHTIDWTVELLKTDMLLAGMRGNWYGLLGKKFKDTFGHIGGGAILSGIIGLKKPNDHGVPYSLTEEFVAVYRMHPLLPDKLHLRNIDAAPGPNKSPPPTEEIDMAELIGQQGVQNLSKIGFTRQMVSMGHQACGALELWNYPMWLRDLIPQNVDGTDRPDRVDLAALEIYRDRERSVARYNDFRRALLLIPISKWEDLTDDVEAVKTLREVYGNDVEELDVMVGLVAEKKIKGFAISETSFIIFLLMATRRLEADRFFTSDFNEEAYTKKGLEWVNTTESLKDVLDRHYPEMSDKWMNSTSAFSVWDAPPEPHNLIPLYLRVPT
;
A
#
# COMPACT_ATOMS: atom_id res chain seq x y z
N MET A 1 44.12 4.89 19.08
CA MET A 1 44.23 4.43 20.49
C MET A 1 43.36 3.21 20.69
N PRO A 2 43.69 2.25 21.56
CA PRO A 2 42.87 1.06 21.80
C PRO A 2 41.72 1.39 22.77
N LEU A 3 40.50 1.61 22.25
CA LEU A 3 39.34 2.02 23.06
C LEU A 3 38.04 1.25 22.72
N THR A 4 38.10 -0.09 22.75
CA THR A 4 36.91 -0.95 22.94
C THR A 4 37.09 -1.98 24.08
N PRO A 5 37.36 -1.59 25.34
CA PRO A 5 37.40 -2.51 26.48
C PRO A 5 36.01 -2.88 27.01
N THR A 6 34.96 -2.30 26.43
CA THR A 6 33.62 -2.13 27.01
C THR A 6 32.53 -3.01 26.39
N LEU A 7 32.75 -3.58 25.20
CA LEU A 7 31.78 -4.47 24.57
C LEU A 7 31.80 -5.84 25.27
N LYS A 8 30.82 -6.06 26.15
CA LYS A 8 30.54 -7.34 26.82
C LYS A 8 29.05 -7.63 26.78
N GLN A 9 28.69 -8.92 26.70
CA GLN A 9 27.32 -9.40 26.75
C GLN A 9 26.72 -9.22 28.15
N GLY A 10 27.44 -9.62 29.20
CA GLY A 10 26.89 -9.63 30.56
C GLY A 10 25.57 -10.43 30.58
N ASP A 11 24.53 -9.83 31.16
CA ASP A 11 23.19 -10.42 31.24
C ASP A 11 22.30 -10.14 30.00
N ASP A 12 22.83 -9.48 28.95
CA ASP A 12 22.10 -9.25 27.70
C ASP A 12 21.82 -10.57 26.95
N SER A 13 20.75 -10.60 26.16
CA SER A 13 20.58 -11.58 25.08
C SER A 13 21.58 -11.34 23.95
N ILE A 14 21.84 -12.36 23.13
CA ILE A 14 22.63 -12.24 21.90
C ILE A 14 22.05 -11.17 20.97
N GLN A 15 20.71 -11.02 20.90
CA GLN A 15 20.06 -9.96 20.12
C GLN A 15 20.47 -8.56 20.60
N THR A 16 20.36 -8.28 21.89
CA THR A 16 20.71 -6.97 22.47
C THR A 16 22.22 -6.73 22.43
N TYR A 17 23.03 -7.77 22.62
CA TYR A 17 24.49 -7.70 22.50
C TYR A 17 24.95 -7.37 21.07
N PHE A 18 24.37 -8.01 20.05
CA PHE A 18 24.68 -7.73 18.64
C PHE A 18 24.22 -6.34 18.20
N GLN A 19 23.09 -5.84 18.70
CA GLN A 19 22.65 -4.46 18.45
C GLN A 19 23.66 -3.45 19.01
N LYS A 20 24.17 -3.66 20.24
CA LYS A 20 25.24 -2.82 20.82
C LYS A 20 26.54 -2.89 20.01
N ALA A 21 26.92 -4.09 19.55
CA ALA A 21 28.10 -4.28 18.72
C ALA A 21 27.98 -3.59 17.34
N LYS A 22 26.82 -3.70 16.67
CA LYS A 22 26.59 -3.03 15.39
C LYS A 22 26.63 -1.51 15.53
N LEU A 23 25.96 -0.93 16.54
CA LEU A 23 26.02 0.52 16.80
C LEU A 23 27.46 1.04 16.95
N ILE A 24 28.32 0.32 17.68
CA ILE A 24 29.75 0.67 17.82
C ILE A 24 30.50 0.56 16.46
N SER A 25 30.16 -0.43 15.64
CA SER A 25 30.73 -0.57 14.29
C SER A 25 30.30 0.58 13.37
N ASP A 26 29.02 0.98 13.43
CA ASP A 26 28.46 2.06 12.61
C ASP A 26 29.04 3.43 13.05
N GLU A 27 29.24 3.66 14.35
CA GLU A 27 29.98 4.82 14.89
C GLU A 27 31.45 4.85 14.40
N LEU A 28 32.12 3.70 14.35
CA LEU A 28 33.51 3.59 13.86
C LEU A 28 33.61 3.80 12.34
N VAL A 29 32.62 3.39 11.56
CA VAL A 29 32.50 3.72 10.13
C VAL A 29 32.34 5.24 9.96
N ALA A 30 31.45 5.87 10.73
CA ALA A 30 31.25 7.33 10.73
C ALA A 30 32.49 8.12 11.16
N ALA A 31 33.36 7.52 12.00
CA ALA A 31 34.66 8.06 12.38
C ALA A 31 35.80 7.78 11.36
N CYS A 32 35.46 7.26 10.17
CA CYS A 32 36.40 6.82 9.13
C CYS A 32 37.43 5.77 9.60
N GLN A 33 37.05 4.92 10.56
CA GLN A 33 37.86 3.80 11.08
C GLN A 33 37.07 2.48 11.01
N PRO A 34 36.64 2.03 9.80
CA PRO A 34 35.86 0.81 9.64
C PRO A 34 36.60 -0.42 10.17
N LEU A 35 35.91 -1.26 10.94
CA LEU A 35 36.41 -2.56 11.38
C LEU A 35 36.43 -3.56 10.21
N THR A 36 37.44 -4.42 10.15
CA THR A 36 37.35 -5.60 9.28
C THR A 36 36.38 -6.62 9.88
N THR A 37 35.77 -7.48 9.05
CA THR A 37 34.92 -8.58 9.53
C THR A 37 35.65 -9.48 10.54
N THR A 38 36.95 -9.68 10.35
CA THR A 38 37.81 -10.42 11.28
C THR A 38 37.91 -9.73 12.63
N ASP A 39 38.18 -8.43 12.67
CA ASP A 39 38.27 -7.66 13.91
C ASP A 39 36.92 -7.59 14.62
N PHE A 40 35.83 -7.34 13.89
CA PHE A 40 34.46 -7.33 14.43
C PHE A 40 34.13 -8.67 15.11
N ASN A 41 34.37 -9.79 14.42
CA ASN A 41 34.15 -11.13 14.98
C ASN A 41 35.02 -11.38 16.22
N LEU A 42 36.28 -10.93 16.23
CA LEU A 42 37.16 -11.02 17.42
C LEU A 42 36.69 -10.16 18.60
N TYR A 43 36.06 -9.00 18.37
CA TYR A 43 35.44 -8.20 19.43
C TYR A 43 34.17 -8.84 19.98
N ILE A 44 33.33 -9.45 19.13
CA ILE A 44 32.19 -10.29 19.55
C ILE A 44 32.70 -11.44 20.43
N PHE A 45 33.66 -12.23 19.94
CA PHE A 45 34.17 -13.41 20.66
C PHE A 45 34.77 -13.08 22.04
N LYS A 46 35.40 -11.92 22.20
CA LYS A 46 35.95 -11.45 23.49
C LYS A 46 34.89 -11.00 24.50
N GLY A 47 33.70 -10.60 24.06
CA GLY A 47 32.67 -10.03 24.94
C GLY A 47 31.56 -11.00 25.35
N LEU A 48 31.43 -12.15 24.69
CA LEU A 48 30.44 -13.18 25.02
C LEU A 48 30.60 -13.74 26.45
N ARG A 49 29.50 -14.27 27.02
CA ARG A 49 29.53 -15.10 28.24
C ARG A 49 30.35 -16.38 28.01
N THR A 50 30.91 -16.92 29.10
CA THR A 50 31.71 -18.16 29.11
C THR A 50 30.99 -19.37 28.52
N GLU A 51 29.65 -19.36 28.62
CA GLU A 51 28.71 -20.36 28.07
C GLU A 51 28.89 -20.57 26.55
N PHE A 52 29.35 -19.54 25.83
CA PHE A 52 29.55 -19.58 24.39
C PHE A 52 31.00 -19.87 23.98
N TYR A 53 31.93 -20.17 24.90
CA TYR A 53 33.37 -20.30 24.56
C TYR A 53 33.69 -21.56 23.74
N ASP A 54 32.94 -22.65 23.92
CA ASP A 54 33.04 -23.84 23.06
C ASP A 54 32.56 -23.54 21.62
N CYS A 55 31.53 -22.69 21.50
CA CYS A 55 31.07 -22.15 20.23
C CYS A 55 32.13 -21.24 19.59
N VAL A 56 32.71 -20.30 20.33
CA VAL A 56 33.82 -19.44 19.86
C VAL A 56 34.99 -20.27 19.33
N THR A 57 35.37 -21.34 20.04
CA THR A 57 36.43 -22.26 19.62
C THR A 57 36.08 -22.93 18.28
N THR A 58 34.84 -23.41 18.13
CA THR A 58 34.34 -24.04 16.90
C THR A 58 34.24 -23.06 15.73
N LEU A 59 33.86 -21.81 15.98
CA LEU A 59 33.75 -20.75 14.97
C LEU A 59 35.12 -20.26 14.51
N THR A 60 36.07 -20.07 15.44
CA THR A 60 37.45 -19.62 15.16
C THR A 60 38.26 -20.66 14.40
N ALA A 61 37.91 -21.95 14.49
CA ALA A 61 38.55 -23.03 13.75
C ALA A 61 38.09 -23.17 12.27
N ARG A 62 37.15 -22.33 11.80
CA ARG A 62 36.68 -22.38 10.40
C ARG A 62 37.66 -21.70 9.44
N PRO A 63 37.93 -22.27 8.24
CA PRO A 63 38.82 -21.64 7.25
C PRO A 63 38.18 -20.48 6.50
N ASN A 64 36.84 -20.36 6.52
CA ASN A 64 36.10 -19.32 5.81
C ASN A 64 35.69 -18.21 6.78
N LEU A 65 35.76 -16.95 6.31
CA LEU A 65 35.21 -15.80 7.02
C LEU A 65 33.71 -15.98 7.28
N ILE A 66 33.28 -15.77 8.52
CA ILE A 66 31.88 -15.86 8.93
C ILE A 66 31.24 -14.47 8.80
N THR A 67 30.11 -14.36 8.09
CA THR A 67 29.40 -13.08 7.95
C THR A 67 28.70 -12.69 9.25
N TYR A 68 28.34 -11.41 9.37
CA TYR A 68 27.50 -10.92 10.48
C TYR A 68 26.20 -11.75 10.62
N SER A 69 25.54 -12.08 9.50
CA SER A 69 24.27 -12.81 9.49
C SER A 69 24.44 -14.26 9.97
N ASP A 70 25.46 -14.96 9.47
CA ASP A 70 25.76 -16.34 9.87
C ASP A 70 26.13 -16.41 11.35
N LEU A 71 26.98 -15.48 11.82
CA LEU A 71 27.45 -15.44 13.19
C LEU A 71 26.31 -15.11 14.16
N PHE A 72 25.47 -14.13 13.81
CA PHE A 72 24.28 -13.78 14.58
C PHE A 72 23.30 -14.95 14.67
N SER A 73 22.95 -15.55 13.54
CA SER A 73 22.02 -16.69 13.45
C SER A 73 22.52 -17.89 14.25
N PHE A 74 23.83 -18.17 14.17
CA PHE A 74 24.44 -19.26 14.93
C PHE A 74 24.37 -19.00 16.44
N LEU A 75 24.78 -17.82 16.92
CA LEU A 75 24.77 -17.52 18.36
C LEU A 75 23.36 -17.40 18.94
N MET A 76 22.39 -16.88 18.17
CA MET A 76 20.97 -16.92 18.55
C MET A 76 20.45 -18.36 18.70
N THR A 77 20.88 -19.27 17.83
CA THR A 77 20.54 -20.71 17.92
C THR A 77 21.15 -21.33 19.18
N GLN A 78 22.38 -20.97 19.54
CA GLN A 78 23.03 -21.48 20.75
C GLN A 78 22.41 -20.91 22.03
N GLU A 79 22.01 -19.63 22.04
CA GLU A 79 21.28 -19.05 23.18
C GLU A 79 19.92 -19.73 23.40
N PHE A 80 19.19 -20.04 22.32
CA PHE A 80 17.94 -20.82 22.39
C PHE A 80 18.17 -22.21 23.00
N LEU A 81 19.15 -22.97 22.49
CA LEU A 81 19.49 -24.31 23.00
C LEU A 81 19.94 -24.28 24.48
N TYR A 82 20.63 -23.22 24.89
CA TYR A 82 21.07 -23.06 26.27
C TYR A 82 19.91 -22.76 27.23
N VAL A 83 18.95 -21.91 26.83
CA VAL A 83 17.73 -21.62 27.61
C VAL A 83 16.85 -22.86 27.78
N ASP A 84 16.72 -23.69 26.74
CA ASP A 84 16.05 -25.00 26.85
C ASP A 84 16.78 -25.92 27.85
N SER A 85 18.11 -25.92 27.86
CA SER A 85 18.91 -26.79 28.77
C SER A 85 18.74 -26.45 30.26
N ILE A 86 18.50 -25.17 30.60
CA ILE A 86 18.25 -24.72 31.97
C ILE A 86 16.84 -25.11 32.45
N SER A 87 15.93 -25.46 31.54
CA SER A 87 14.52 -25.76 31.84
C SER A 87 14.27 -27.17 32.41
N ILE A 88 15.32 -27.94 32.70
CA ILE A 88 15.24 -29.32 33.21
C ILE A 88 15.72 -29.37 34.68
N PRO A 89 14.84 -29.69 35.66
CA PRO A 89 15.26 -29.92 37.04
C PRO A 89 16.14 -31.18 37.15
N PRO A 90 17.27 -31.15 37.89
CA PRO A 90 18.08 -32.34 38.11
C PRO A 90 17.31 -33.36 38.97
N GLY A 91 17.07 -34.55 38.43
CA GLY A 91 16.31 -35.59 39.10
C GLY A 91 17.06 -36.23 40.28
N THR A 92 16.35 -36.48 41.38
CA THR A 92 16.76 -37.47 42.38
C THR A 92 16.49 -38.90 41.88
N THR A 93 17.39 -39.82 42.15
CA THR A 93 17.33 -41.22 41.70
C THR A 93 16.37 -42.07 42.54
N ASP A 94 15.83 -43.14 41.94
CA ASP A 94 16.20 -44.52 42.32
C ASP A 94 15.51 -45.57 41.41
N SER A 95 15.73 -46.86 41.67
CA SER A 95 15.80 -47.90 40.61
C SER A 95 14.57 -48.80 40.39
N VAL A 96 14.33 -49.06 39.10
CA VAL A 96 13.61 -50.18 38.41
C VAL A 96 13.96 -51.58 38.97
N PRO A 97 13.14 -52.68 38.84
CA PRO A 97 11.89 -52.92 38.06
C PRO A 97 10.67 -53.47 38.87
N GLY A 98 9.50 -53.69 38.23
CA GLY A 98 8.27 -54.15 38.94
C GLY A 98 7.15 -54.99 38.26
N ASN A 99 7.02 -55.06 36.91
CA ASN A 99 6.11 -55.98 36.17
C ASN A 99 4.55 -55.75 36.26
N SER A 100 3.80 -56.45 35.40
CA SER A 100 2.33 -56.64 35.28
C SER A 100 1.40 -55.51 34.78
N GLN A 101 0.42 -55.90 33.94
CA GLN A 101 -0.75 -55.14 33.48
C GLN A 101 -2.03 -55.55 34.30
N PRO A 102 -3.28 -55.31 33.84
CA PRO A 102 -4.07 -54.09 34.03
C PRO A 102 -5.36 -54.41 34.83
N THR A 103 -6.53 -53.88 34.41
CA THR A 103 -7.90 -54.09 34.99
C THR A 103 -8.14 -53.39 36.34
N THR A 104 -9.33 -52.94 36.76
CA THR A 104 -10.51 -52.21 36.21
C THR A 104 -11.59 -52.29 37.31
N ASN A 105 -12.51 -51.32 37.35
CA ASN A 105 -13.87 -51.40 37.92
C ASN A 105 -14.13 -51.32 39.44
N LEU A 106 -15.04 -50.38 39.78
CA LEU A 106 -16.12 -50.44 40.79
C LEU A 106 -15.76 -50.63 42.29
N SER A 107 -16.56 -50.19 43.29
CA SER A 107 -17.61 -49.15 43.36
C SER A 107 -18.13 -49.02 44.81
N GLN A 108 -18.61 -47.83 45.21
CA GLN A 108 -19.35 -47.57 46.48
C GLN A 108 -18.48 -47.78 47.76
N LEU A 109 -18.84 -47.36 48.99
CA LEU A 109 -20.09 -46.87 49.60
C LEU A 109 -19.90 -45.57 50.43
N GLU A 110 -21.04 -45.01 50.89
CA GLU A 110 -21.27 -44.31 52.17
C GLU A 110 -20.71 -42.90 52.48
N GLN A 111 -21.65 -41.94 52.39
CA GLN A 111 -21.92 -40.81 53.32
C GLN A 111 -21.91 -41.25 54.81
N PRO A 112 -21.70 -40.38 55.85
CA PRO A 112 -22.53 -39.17 56.01
C PRO A 112 -22.02 -37.92 56.83
N PHE A 113 -22.53 -36.76 56.41
CA PHE A 113 -23.07 -35.62 57.21
C PHE A 113 -22.22 -34.72 58.16
N ASN A 114 -22.80 -33.50 58.33
CA ASN A 114 -22.55 -32.41 59.30
C ASN A 114 -21.32 -31.50 59.05
N SER A 115 -21.41 -30.17 58.80
CA SER A 115 -22.42 -29.08 58.96
C SER A 115 -22.16 -28.14 60.15
N CYS A 116 -22.74 -26.93 60.07
CA CYS A 116 -22.52 -25.71 60.88
C CYS A 116 -21.12 -25.06 60.68
N GLY A 117 -20.97 -23.75 60.44
CA GLY A 117 -21.94 -22.66 60.27
C GLY A 117 -21.89 -21.66 61.43
N GLY A 118 -21.43 -20.43 61.17
CA GLY A 118 -21.35 -19.36 62.17
C GLY A 118 -20.90 -18.03 61.57
N ASN A 119 -21.79 -17.04 61.56
CA ASN A 119 -21.55 -15.67 61.09
C ASN A 119 -21.79 -14.71 62.27
N ASN A 120 -20.98 -13.65 62.44
CA ASN A 120 -21.40 -12.41 63.10
C ASN A 120 -20.36 -11.27 63.03
N ASN A 121 -20.86 -10.06 62.76
CA ASN A 121 -20.20 -8.77 63.03
C ASN A 121 -20.57 -8.26 64.44
N TYR A 122 -19.75 -7.40 65.05
CA TYR A 122 -20.25 -6.33 65.95
C TYR A 122 -19.26 -5.13 66.05
N HIS A 123 -19.77 -3.96 66.45
CA HIS A 123 -19.06 -2.65 66.47
C HIS A 123 -18.57 -2.21 67.86
N GLY A 124 -17.69 -1.18 67.98
CA GLY A 124 -17.42 -0.56 69.29
C GLY A 124 -16.41 0.62 69.43
N ARG A 125 -16.76 1.85 68.98
CA ARG A 125 -16.36 3.22 69.49
C ARG A 125 -15.27 3.32 70.62
N GLY A 126 -14.27 4.22 70.61
CA GLY A 126 -14.24 5.66 70.25
C GLY A 126 -13.54 6.52 71.35
N ARG A 127 -13.16 7.79 71.05
CA ARG A 127 -12.60 8.86 71.96
C ARG A 127 -11.15 8.67 72.48
N SER A 128 -10.34 9.69 72.88
CA SER A 128 -10.24 11.16 72.63
C SER A 128 -9.12 11.77 73.53
N ASN A 129 -8.43 12.91 73.35
CA ASN A 129 -8.14 13.85 72.23
C ASN A 129 -7.29 15.05 72.81
N ARG A 130 -6.20 15.52 72.15
CA ARG A 130 -5.54 16.87 72.24
C ARG A 130 -4.09 16.88 71.70
N GLY A 131 -3.65 17.99 71.09
CA GLY A 131 -2.24 18.29 70.74
C GLY A 131 -2.14 19.31 69.59
N CYS A 132 -1.59 20.51 69.83
CA CYS A 132 -1.63 21.61 68.86
C CYS A 132 -0.27 21.92 68.21
N GLY A 133 -0.26 22.15 66.90
CA GLY A 133 0.87 22.72 66.16
C GLY A 133 0.37 23.59 65.00
N ARG A 134 0.79 24.86 64.93
CA ARG A 134 0.39 25.80 63.86
C ARG A 134 1.42 25.79 62.73
N GLY A 135 1.06 25.25 61.57
CA GLY A 135 1.71 25.51 60.28
C GLY A 135 0.75 26.32 59.38
N ARG A 136 1.28 27.30 58.64
CA ARG A 136 0.47 28.22 57.81
C ARG A 136 0.91 28.11 56.35
N SER A 137 0.07 27.47 55.53
CA SER A 137 0.27 27.35 54.08
C SER A 137 -1.09 27.51 53.39
N GLU A 138 -1.11 28.17 52.24
CA GLU A 138 -2.34 28.64 51.60
C GLU A 138 -3.01 27.55 50.76
N VAL A 139 -4.35 27.45 50.86
CA VAL A 139 -5.14 26.55 50.03
C VAL A 139 -5.50 27.25 48.72
N GLY A 140 -4.59 27.15 47.74
CA GLY A 140 -4.86 27.55 46.37
C GLY A 140 -5.85 26.59 45.71
N ALA A 141 -7.07 27.03 45.44
CA ALA A 141 -8.10 26.21 44.80
C ALA A 141 -7.78 25.99 43.31
N LEU A 142 -7.14 24.87 42.99
CA LEU A 142 -6.82 24.44 41.62
C LEU A 142 -8.08 23.95 40.88
N THR A 143 -8.94 24.88 40.47
CA THR A 143 -9.95 24.61 39.44
C THR A 143 -9.24 24.40 38.11
N SER A 144 -8.99 23.15 37.74
CA SER A 144 -8.40 22.77 36.46
C SER A 144 -9.32 23.17 35.31
N ARG A 145 -9.09 24.33 34.70
CA ARG A 145 -9.71 24.69 33.42
C ARG A 145 -9.25 23.67 32.37
N PRO A 146 -10.16 23.15 31.51
CA PRO A 146 -9.75 22.26 30.43
C PRO A 146 -8.78 23.01 29.50
N THR A 147 -7.74 22.31 29.05
CA THR A 147 -6.79 22.81 28.06
C THR A 147 -7.50 23.07 26.72
N ALA A 148 -7.00 24.01 25.92
CA ALA A 148 -7.63 24.41 24.66
C ALA A 148 -7.83 23.23 23.68
N SER A 149 -6.92 22.23 23.72
CA SER A 149 -7.05 20.95 23.02
C SER A 149 -8.35 20.20 23.33
N THR A 150 -8.74 20.15 24.61
CA THR A 150 -9.94 19.45 25.08
C THR A 150 -11.23 20.16 24.64
N LEU A 151 -11.21 21.49 24.55
CA LEU A 151 -12.34 22.30 24.10
C LEU A 151 -12.59 22.20 22.58
N LEU A 152 -11.56 21.92 21.78
CA LEU A 152 -11.67 21.76 20.33
C LEU A 152 -11.96 20.31 19.88
N ALA A 153 -11.69 19.31 20.72
CA ALA A 153 -11.93 17.91 20.38
C ALA A 153 -13.43 17.54 20.29
N VAL A 154 -14.27 18.09 21.16
CA VAL A 154 -15.71 17.75 21.22
C VAL A 154 -16.48 18.20 19.96
N PRO A 155 -16.29 19.43 19.42
CA PRO A 155 -16.89 19.82 18.14
C PRO A 155 -16.45 18.97 16.96
N MET A 156 -15.14 18.65 16.85
CA MET A 156 -14.58 17.81 15.78
C MET A 156 -15.26 16.44 15.73
N PHE A 157 -15.34 15.76 16.88
CA PHE A 157 -15.98 14.44 16.97
C PHE A 157 -17.46 14.47 16.57
N GLN A 158 -18.20 15.52 16.96
CA GLN A 158 -19.62 15.66 16.60
C GLN A 158 -19.82 15.91 15.10
N ILE A 159 -18.91 16.65 14.44
CA ILE A 159 -18.93 16.86 12.99
C ILE A 159 -18.71 15.53 12.28
N SER A 160 -17.65 14.79 12.61
CA SER A 160 -17.37 13.47 12.03
C SER A 160 -18.50 12.47 12.23
N PHE A 161 -19.10 12.43 13.42
CA PHE A 161 -20.26 11.57 13.70
C PHE A 161 -21.46 11.92 12.79
N ASN A 162 -21.77 13.21 12.63
CA ASN A 162 -22.86 13.65 11.77
C ASN A 162 -22.60 13.33 10.28
N LEU A 163 -21.36 13.51 9.82
CA LEU A 163 -20.95 13.17 8.45
C LEU A 163 -21.00 11.66 8.19
N LEU A 164 -20.54 10.84 9.13
CA LEU A 164 -20.64 9.38 9.07
C LEU A 164 -22.10 8.93 9.01
N ALA A 165 -22.98 9.51 9.84
CA ALA A 165 -24.41 9.22 9.80
C ALA A 165 -25.04 9.54 8.43
N ILE A 166 -24.65 10.64 7.79
CA ILE A 166 -25.11 11.00 6.43
C ILE A 166 -24.56 10.02 5.39
N VAL A 167 -23.25 9.77 5.36
CA VAL A 167 -22.61 8.85 4.40
C VAL A 167 -23.21 7.45 4.51
N HIS A 168 -23.29 6.89 5.72
CA HIS A 168 -23.87 5.58 5.99
C HIS A 168 -25.37 5.50 5.64
N SER A 169 -26.13 6.58 5.78
CA SER A 169 -27.54 6.64 5.34
C SER A 169 -27.68 6.56 3.81
N VAL A 170 -26.71 7.08 3.04
CA VAL A 170 -26.70 6.94 1.58
C VAL A 170 -26.20 5.55 1.16
N ASP A 171 -25.26 4.97 1.92
CA ASP A 171 -24.70 3.64 1.67
C ASP A 171 -25.71 2.52 1.92
N THR A 172 -26.48 2.59 3.01
CA THR A 172 -27.56 1.64 3.33
C THR A 172 -28.69 1.63 2.29
N LEU A 173 -28.81 2.67 1.47
CA LEU A 173 -29.72 2.74 0.33
C LEU A 173 -29.09 2.26 -0.99
N GLY A 174 -27.76 2.15 -1.08
CA GLY A 174 -27.05 1.76 -2.31
C GLY A 174 -27.28 2.73 -3.47
N ILE A 175 -27.31 4.05 -3.19
CA ILE A 175 -27.68 5.08 -4.18
C ILE A 175 -26.61 6.13 -4.48
N TRP A 176 -25.47 6.20 -3.77
CA TRP A 176 -24.54 7.33 -3.93
C TRP A 176 -24.13 7.57 -5.38
N HIS A 177 -23.77 6.49 -6.10
CA HIS A 177 -23.38 6.49 -7.51
C HIS A 177 -24.56 6.60 -8.50
N ARG A 178 -25.80 6.72 -7.99
CA ARG A 178 -27.04 6.99 -8.74
C ARG A 178 -27.60 8.39 -8.47
N LEU A 179 -27.01 9.14 -7.54
CA LEU A 179 -27.41 10.52 -7.27
C LEU A 179 -27.07 11.44 -8.47
N PRO A 180 -27.81 12.54 -8.67
CA PRO A 180 -27.39 13.65 -9.52
C PRO A 180 -25.95 14.07 -9.18
N VAL A 181 -25.13 14.36 -10.20
CA VAL A 181 -23.68 14.53 -10.07
C VAL A 181 -23.29 15.45 -8.90
N PHE A 182 -23.93 16.61 -8.74
CA PHE A 182 -23.60 17.54 -7.64
C PHE A 182 -23.81 16.94 -6.23
N LEU A 183 -24.84 16.10 -6.02
CA LEU A 183 -25.07 15.41 -4.75
C LEU A 183 -24.07 14.27 -4.53
N GLY A 184 -23.74 13.54 -5.60
CA GLY A 184 -22.69 12.52 -5.56
C GLY A 184 -21.30 13.10 -5.22
N LEU A 185 -20.96 14.27 -5.77
CA LEU A 185 -19.74 14.99 -5.40
C LEU A 185 -19.73 15.45 -3.94
N ILE A 186 -20.87 15.90 -3.39
CA ILE A 186 -20.99 16.23 -1.96
C ILE A 186 -20.77 14.97 -1.10
N TYR A 187 -21.38 13.83 -1.46
CA TYR A 187 -21.13 12.54 -0.82
C TYR A 187 -19.64 12.16 -0.83
N LEU A 188 -18.97 12.24 -2.00
CA LEU A 188 -17.55 11.91 -2.13
C LEU A 188 -16.64 12.84 -1.32
N VAL A 189 -16.97 14.13 -1.22
CA VAL A 189 -16.23 15.08 -0.36
C VAL A 189 -16.40 14.74 1.12
N MET A 190 -17.61 14.40 1.58
CA MET A 190 -17.86 14.00 2.97
C MET A 190 -17.14 12.69 3.31
N ARG A 191 -17.25 11.67 2.46
CA ARG A 191 -16.58 10.38 2.64
C ARG A 191 -15.04 10.54 2.62
N ARG A 192 -14.49 11.33 1.70
CA ARG A 192 -13.04 11.60 1.65
C ARG A 192 -12.54 12.32 2.91
N HIS A 193 -13.30 13.27 3.46
CA HIS A 193 -12.91 13.93 4.71
C HIS A 193 -12.84 12.94 5.88
N LEU A 194 -13.82 12.04 6.02
CA LEU A 194 -13.76 10.97 7.03
C LEU A 194 -12.49 10.11 6.86
N HIS A 195 -12.12 9.76 5.63
CA HIS A 195 -10.90 8.97 5.38
C HIS A 195 -9.59 9.73 5.63
N ASN A 196 -9.56 11.05 5.45
CA ASN A 196 -8.41 11.87 5.88
C ASN A 196 -8.24 11.86 7.41
N GLU A 197 -9.34 11.91 8.17
CA GLU A 197 -9.29 11.93 9.65
C GLU A 197 -9.03 10.53 10.27
N TYR A 198 -9.54 9.45 9.65
CA TYR A 198 -9.59 8.12 10.27
C TYR A 198 -8.84 7.00 9.53
N ASN A 199 -8.34 7.23 8.32
CA ASN A 199 -7.67 6.21 7.49
C ASN A 199 -6.29 6.67 6.99
N LEU A 200 -5.54 7.39 7.83
CA LEU A 200 -4.14 7.74 7.60
C LEU A 200 -3.31 7.41 8.85
N PHE A 201 -2.51 6.34 8.77
CA PHE A 201 -1.67 5.85 9.87
C PHE A 201 -0.18 5.91 9.47
N ASN A 202 0.60 6.65 10.27
CA ASN A 202 2.06 6.69 10.14
C ASN A 202 2.68 5.38 10.63
N VAL A 203 3.60 4.80 9.85
CA VAL A 203 4.43 3.65 10.25
C VAL A 203 5.85 4.13 10.56
N GLY A 204 6.51 3.47 11.50
CA GLY A 204 7.81 3.90 12.04
C GLY A 204 7.72 5.14 12.94
N LYS A 205 8.88 5.69 13.32
CA LYS A 205 8.95 7.01 13.98
C LYS A 205 8.59 8.08 12.94
N LYS A 206 7.83 9.12 13.30
CA LYS A 206 7.80 10.35 12.47
C LYS A 206 9.23 10.87 12.35
N PRO A 207 9.84 10.98 11.15
CA PRO A 207 11.22 11.41 11.02
C PRO A 207 11.34 12.89 11.41
N SER A 208 12.01 13.16 12.51
CA SER A 208 12.44 14.51 12.88
C SER A 208 13.71 14.85 12.09
N GLY A 209 13.55 15.04 10.78
CA GLY A 209 14.64 15.41 9.87
C GLY A 209 15.25 16.78 10.21
N VAL A 210 16.33 17.13 9.51
CA VAL A 210 16.91 18.47 9.66
C VAL A 210 15.95 19.49 9.07
N ARG A 211 15.88 20.69 9.66
CA ARG A 211 15.11 21.79 9.06
C ARG A 211 15.89 22.37 7.89
N PHE A 212 15.63 21.86 6.70
CA PHE A 212 16.01 22.50 5.45
C PHE A 212 15.06 23.67 5.12
N ASN A 213 15.47 24.56 4.21
CA ASN A 213 14.67 25.67 3.72
C ASN A 213 14.13 25.32 2.31
N PRO A 214 12.81 25.20 2.08
CA PRO A 214 12.28 24.72 0.79
C PRO A 214 12.72 25.50 -0.47
N PRO A 215 12.95 26.83 -0.43
CA PRO A 215 13.56 27.57 -1.55
C PRO A 215 14.94 27.07 -1.98
N ASP A 216 15.72 26.47 -1.07
CA ASP A 216 17.07 25.97 -1.36
C ASP A 216 17.04 24.68 -2.18
N HIS A 217 15.87 24.04 -2.30
CA HIS A 217 15.62 22.84 -3.11
C HIS A 217 14.43 23.08 -4.07
N PRO A 218 14.59 23.89 -5.14
CA PRO A 218 13.48 24.25 -6.04
C PRO A 218 13.09 23.14 -7.06
N VAL A 219 13.71 21.97 -6.97
CA VAL A 219 13.62 20.87 -7.96
C VAL A 219 13.33 19.51 -7.31
N ARG A 220 12.85 18.54 -8.10
CA ARG A 220 12.76 17.14 -7.64
C ARG A 220 14.15 16.50 -7.70
N THR A 221 14.74 16.24 -6.54
CA THR A 221 16.09 15.63 -6.37
C THR A 221 16.20 14.21 -6.93
N ALA A 222 17.41 13.81 -7.33
CA ALA A 222 17.69 12.47 -7.88
C ALA A 222 17.48 11.34 -6.84
N ASP A 223 17.84 11.60 -5.58
CA ASP A 223 17.71 10.70 -4.43
C ASP A 223 16.30 10.67 -3.82
N TRP A 224 15.31 11.32 -4.44
CA TRP A 224 13.88 11.26 -4.12
C TRP A 224 13.48 11.80 -2.73
N LYS A 225 14.43 12.19 -1.85
CA LYS A 225 14.18 12.82 -0.54
C LYS A 225 13.25 14.04 -0.63
N SER A 226 13.37 14.81 -1.70
CA SER A 226 12.58 16.04 -1.92
C SER A 226 11.09 15.83 -2.26
N ILE A 227 10.55 14.61 -2.20
CA ILE A 227 9.25 14.29 -2.84
C ILE A 227 8.03 14.62 -1.98
N SER A 228 8.10 14.46 -0.65
CA SER A 228 7.15 15.19 0.21
C SER A 228 7.59 16.62 0.43
N ASN A 229 8.91 16.83 0.58
CA ASN A 229 9.54 18.10 0.94
C ASN A 229 8.80 18.85 2.07
N GLN A 230 8.28 18.11 3.07
CA GLN A 230 7.66 18.73 4.23
C GLN A 230 8.72 19.54 4.99
N PRO A 231 8.54 20.85 5.28
CA PRO A 231 9.55 21.68 5.95
C PRO A 231 9.92 21.27 7.39
N PHE A 232 9.36 20.14 7.85
CA PHE A 232 9.51 19.55 9.18
C PHE A 232 9.83 18.05 9.13
N ASN A 233 9.96 17.46 7.93
CA ASN A 233 10.23 16.04 7.72
C ASN A 233 10.84 15.79 6.33
N GLU A 234 12.16 15.67 6.32
CA GLU A 234 13.04 15.46 5.16
C GLU A 234 12.93 14.06 4.52
N ALA A 235 12.44 13.06 5.26
CA ALA A 235 12.42 11.66 4.85
C ALA A 235 11.01 11.10 4.56
N ALA A 236 9.98 11.95 4.47
CA ALA A 236 8.66 11.48 4.00
C ALA A 236 8.66 11.31 2.48
N GLY A 237 8.22 10.14 2.01
CA GLY A 237 8.23 9.78 0.60
C GLY A 237 9.61 9.41 0.03
N ASP A 238 10.65 9.33 0.86
CA ASP A 238 12.00 8.87 0.50
C ASP A 238 11.99 7.36 0.18
N VAL A 239 12.68 6.94 -0.89
CA VAL A 239 12.74 5.54 -1.35
C VAL A 239 13.59 4.66 -0.42
N GLU A 240 14.68 5.19 0.13
CA GLU A 240 15.64 4.39 0.90
C GLU A 240 15.33 4.37 2.41
N ALA A 241 14.60 5.39 2.91
CA ALA A 241 14.42 5.61 4.34
C ALA A 241 12.96 5.69 4.84
N SER A 242 11.94 5.68 3.97
CA SER A 242 10.54 5.82 4.40
C SER A 242 9.79 4.48 4.50
N PHE A 243 8.91 4.36 5.50
CA PHE A 243 8.02 3.21 5.65
C PHE A 243 6.75 3.39 4.81
N PHE A 244 6.26 2.30 4.21
CA PHE A 244 4.86 2.23 3.78
C PHE A 244 3.95 2.54 4.98
N GLY A 245 3.12 3.57 4.83
CA GLY A 245 2.08 3.90 5.80
C GLY A 245 0.93 2.89 5.73
N ARG A 246 -0.16 3.17 6.46
CA ARG A 246 -1.39 2.39 6.33
C ARG A 246 -2.65 3.23 6.27
N ASN A 247 -3.67 2.70 5.62
CA ASN A 247 -5.05 3.20 5.69
C ASN A 247 -5.92 2.41 6.67
N ILE A 248 -5.44 1.23 7.10
CA ILE A 248 -6.15 0.28 7.97
C ILE A 248 -5.16 -0.22 9.03
N LEU A 249 -5.64 -0.49 10.25
CA LEU A 249 -4.77 -1.07 11.29
C LEU A 249 -4.39 -2.51 10.90
N PRO A 250 -3.11 -2.92 11.06
CA PRO A 250 -2.64 -4.22 10.58
C PRO A 250 -3.35 -5.37 11.30
N VAL A 251 -3.84 -6.34 10.54
CA VAL A 251 -4.50 -7.55 11.04
C VAL A 251 -3.50 -8.69 11.02
N ASP A 252 -2.98 -9.06 12.19
CA ASP A 252 -2.04 -10.17 12.35
C ASP A 252 -2.66 -11.50 11.87
N GLN A 253 -2.13 -12.00 10.75
CA GLN A 253 -2.47 -13.27 10.12
C GLN A 253 -1.36 -14.31 10.28
N THR A 254 -0.50 -14.13 11.28
CA THR A 254 0.57 -15.06 11.68
C THR A 254 0.27 -15.75 13.02
N ASN A 255 -0.32 -15.06 14.01
CA ASN A 255 -0.49 -15.61 15.35
C ASN A 255 -1.91 -15.54 15.91
N LYS A 256 -2.57 -16.71 16.02
CA LYS A 256 -3.54 -16.98 17.08
C LYS A 256 -3.30 -18.39 17.66
N VAL A 257 -3.06 -18.44 18.98
CA VAL A 257 -2.78 -19.63 19.83
C VAL A 257 -1.31 -20.13 19.84
N HIS A 258 -0.81 -20.42 21.04
CA HIS A 258 0.58 -20.84 21.33
C HIS A 258 0.92 -22.24 20.78
N THR A 259 1.71 -22.32 19.71
CA THR A 259 2.85 -23.25 19.53
C THR A 259 3.52 -23.02 18.17
N TYR A 260 4.85 -23.16 18.09
CA TYR A 260 5.64 -22.91 16.86
C TYR A 260 5.24 -23.75 15.63
N ILE A 261 4.49 -24.84 15.82
CA ILE A 261 4.00 -25.71 14.76
C ILE A 261 2.77 -25.11 14.02
N HIS A 262 2.24 -23.95 14.45
CA HIS A 262 1.02 -23.36 13.87
C HIS A 262 1.12 -21.93 13.33
N THR A 263 2.23 -21.20 13.52
CA THR A 263 2.38 -19.81 13.03
C THR A 263 2.24 -19.67 11.50
N TYR A 264 2.67 -20.67 10.72
CA TYR A 264 2.48 -20.66 9.26
C TYR A 264 1.05 -20.93 8.80
N ARG A 265 0.15 -21.40 9.68
CA ARG A 265 -1.12 -22.03 9.30
C ARG A 265 -2.17 -21.05 8.76
N LEU A 266 -2.06 -19.76 9.04
CA LEU A 266 -3.00 -18.73 8.55
C LEU A 266 -2.52 -18.06 7.24
N LEU A 267 -1.21 -17.86 7.07
CA LEU A 267 -0.62 -17.41 5.80
C LEU A 267 -0.94 -18.35 4.63
N ILE A 268 -1.12 -19.65 4.92
CA ILE A 268 -1.48 -20.69 3.94
C ILE A 268 -2.94 -21.18 4.03
N ARG A 269 -3.85 -20.42 4.67
CA ARG A 269 -5.27 -20.79 4.80
C ARG A 269 -6.22 -19.71 4.28
N PRO A 270 -7.12 -20.05 3.33
CA PRO A 270 -7.04 -21.22 2.44
C PRO A 270 -5.74 -21.22 1.63
N ASP A 271 -5.34 -22.39 1.11
CA ASP A 271 -4.08 -22.53 0.38
C ASP A 271 -4.00 -21.56 -0.83
N PRO A 272 -2.95 -20.72 -0.96
CA PRO A 272 -2.84 -19.74 -2.03
C PRO A 272 -2.87 -20.34 -3.44
N ILE A 273 -2.31 -21.53 -3.65
CA ILE A 273 -2.35 -22.23 -4.94
C ILE A 273 -3.78 -22.71 -5.25
N SER A 274 -4.53 -23.18 -4.25
CA SER A 274 -5.95 -23.51 -4.36
C SER A 274 -6.80 -22.26 -4.63
N VAL A 275 -6.53 -21.13 -3.99
CA VAL A 275 -7.22 -19.85 -4.28
C VAL A 275 -6.94 -19.42 -5.73
N ALA A 276 -5.66 -19.35 -6.11
CA ALA A 276 -5.23 -19.02 -7.46
C ALA A 276 -5.88 -19.93 -8.51
N THR A 277 -5.85 -21.24 -8.29
CA THR A 277 -6.38 -22.23 -9.25
C THR A 277 -7.91 -22.23 -9.33
N LYS A 278 -8.63 -22.11 -8.21
CA LYS A 278 -10.09 -22.21 -8.20
C LYS A 278 -10.81 -20.92 -8.56
N LEU A 279 -10.25 -19.75 -8.20
CA LEU A 279 -10.94 -18.46 -8.23
C LEU A 279 -10.30 -17.40 -9.14
N LEU A 280 -8.97 -17.39 -9.29
CA LEU A 280 -8.27 -16.35 -10.07
C LEU A 280 -7.97 -16.79 -11.51
N ALA A 281 -7.41 -18.00 -11.68
CA ALA A 281 -6.89 -18.53 -12.94
C ALA A 281 -7.86 -18.39 -14.12
N ARG A 282 -7.36 -17.84 -15.24
CA ARG A 282 -8.18 -17.52 -16.40
C ARG A 282 -8.80 -18.76 -17.04
N ARG A 283 -10.14 -18.80 -17.06
CA ARG A 283 -10.92 -19.86 -17.74
C ARG A 283 -11.37 -19.44 -19.13
N LYS A 284 -11.80 -18.18 -19.25
CA LYS A 284 -12.20 -17.50 -20.48
C LYS A 284 -11.81 -16.04 -20.32
N PHE A 285 -11.21 -15.43 -21.33
CA PHE A 285 -10.91 -13.99 -21.29
C PHE A 285 -12.22 -13.19 -21.18
N ILE A 286 -12.28 -12.31 -20.19
CA ILE A 286 -13.33 -11.29 -20.01
C ILE A 286 -12.66 -9.95 -20.26
N ASP A 287 -13.20 -9.14 -21.18
CA ASP A 287 -12.65 -7.84 -21.54
C ASP A 287 -13.51 -6.65 -21.05
N THR A 288 -12.95 -5.44 -21.15
CA THR A 288 -13.60 -4.16 -20.85
C THR A 288 -14.37 -3.57 -22.04
N GLY A 289 -14.66 -4.36 -23.07
CA GLY A 289 -15.40 -3.97 -24.27
C GLY A 289 -14.71 -2.86 -25.07
N LYS A 290 -15.19 -1.62 -24.92
CA LYS A 290 -14.60 -0.42 -25.53
C LYS A 290 -14.08 0.60 -24.51
N GLN A 291 -14.29 0.37 -23.21
CA GLN A 291 -14.01 1.34 -22.16
C GLN A 291 -12.50 1.52 -21.92
N PHE A 292 -11.71 0.45 -22.00
CA PHE A 292 -10.32 0.46 -21.53
C PHE A 292 -9.45 -0.43 -22.41
N ASN A 293 -8.32 0.08 -22.89
CA ASN A 293 -7.47 -0.60 -23.86
C ASN A 293 -6.13 -1.08 -23.27
N MET A 294 -5.30 -1.73 -24.07
CA MET A 294 -3.98 -2.18 -23.62
C MET A 294 -2.99 -1.06 -23.31
N ILE A 295 -3.15 0.13 -23.88
CA ILE A 295 -2.38 1.31 -23.48
C ILE A 295 -2.75 1.71 -22.04
N ALA A 296 -4.02 1.59 -21.65
CA ALA A 296 -4.49 1.89 -20.29
C ALA A 296 -4.02 0.86 -19.25
N ALA A 297 -3.93 -0.42 -19.63
CA ALA A 297 -3.32 -1.46 -18.81
C ALA A 297 -1.80 -1.27 -18.66
N SER A 298 -1.08 -0.93 -19.74
CA SER A 298 0.36 -0.62 -19.66
C SER A 298 0.64 0.67 -18.89
N TRP A 299 -0.23 1.69 -19.00
CA TRP A 299 -0.11 2.93 -18.25
C TRP A 299 -0.17 2.69 -16.74
N ILE A 300 -1.05 1.81 -16.25
CA ILE A 300 -1.14 1.58 -14.81
C ILE A 300 0.06 0.80 -14.26
N GLN A 301 0.65 -0.11 -15.03
CA GLN A 301 1.93 -0.71 -14.66
C GLN A 301 3.06 0.34 -14.67
N PHE A 302 3.10 1.23 -15.67
CA PHE A 302 4.05 2.35 -15.69
C PHE A 302 3.89 3.28 -14.47
N MET A 303 2.67 3.52 -13.99
CA MET A 303 2.47 4.26 -12.73
C MET A 303 2.99 3.50 -11.51
N ILE A 304 2.84 2.18 -11.45
CA ILE A 304 3.35 1.38 -10.33
C ILE A 304 4.89 1.46 -10.26
N HIS A 305 5.58 1.44 -11.41
CA HIS A 305 7.02 1.65 -11.50
C HIS A 305 7.49 3.08 -11.11
N ASP A 306 6.59 4.08 -11.08
CA ASP A 306 6.83 5.45 -10.57
C ASP A 306 6.54 5.57 -9.05
N TRP A 307 5.86 4.59 -8.45
CA TRP A 307 5.23 4.73 -7.14
C TRP A 307 5.70 3.75 -6.06
N VAL A 308 5.80 2.45 -6.38
CA VAL A 308 5.97 1.40 -5.37
C VAL A 308 6.83 0.24 -5.88
N ASP A 309 7.84 -0.10 -5.10
CA ASP A 309 8.40 -1.44 -5.00
C ASP A 309 8.63 -1.76 -3.51
N HIS A 310 8.73 -3.04 -3.17
CA HIS A 310 8.96 -3.50 -1.79
C HIS A 310 10.38 -4.02 -1.67
N ILE A 311 11.22 -3.33 -0.88
CA ILE A 311 12.62 -3.70 -0.64
C ILE A 311 12.71 -5.16 -0.17
N GLU A 312 13.31 -6.01 -1.00
CA GLU A 312 13.79 -7.33 -0.63
C GLU A 312 15.26 -7.22 -0.17
N ASN A 313 15.63 -7.89 0.92
CA ASN A 313 16.86 -7.67 1.71
C ASN A 313 18.17 -7.61 0.88
N THR A 314 18.58 -6.41 0.46
CA THR A 314 19.91 -6.09 -0.11
C THR A 314 20.19 -4.58 -0.03
N ASP A 315 21.37 -4.19 0.47
CA ASP A 315 21.81 -2.77 0.58
C ASP A 315 22.49 -2.29 -0.72
N HIS A 316 21.91 -1.33 -1.47
CA HIS A 316 22.55 -0.73 -2.65
C HIS A 316 22.23 0.78 -2.85
N GLN A 317 23.06 1.66 -2.28
CA GLN A 317 23.17 3.06 -2.71
C GLN A 317 24.10 3.19 -3.93
N LYS A 318 23.79 4.14 -4.83
CA LYS A 318 24.68 4.62 -5.91
C LYS A 318 24.55 6.13 -6.11
N GLU A 319 25.61 6.86 -5.77
CA GLU A 319 25.75 8.28 -6.09
C GLU A 319 26.23 8.48 -7.55
N TYR A 320 25.79 9.57 -8.18
CA TYR A 320 26.24 10.01 -9.51
C TYR A 320 26.55 11.53 -9.46
N PRO A 321 27.82 11.97 -9.58
CA PRO A 321 28.17 13.38 -9.45
C PRO A 321 28.02 14.21 -10.74
N GLU A 322 27.46 15.42 -10.57
CA GLU A 322 27.58 16.65 -11.38
C GLU A 322 27.36 16.63 -12.92
N LEU A 323 26.56 17.59 -13.43
CA LEU A 323 26.96 18.50 -14.52
C LEU A 323 25.95 19.65 -14.75
N ASN A 324 26.35 20.65 -15.54
CA ASN A 324 25.57 21.87 -15.85
C ASN A 324 24.37 21.64 -16.82
N ASP A 325 24.00 20.39 -17.10
CA ASP A 325 22.72 20.02 -17.72
C ASP A 325 21.58 19.93 -16.67
N GLU A 326 21.92 19.90 -15.38
CA GLU A 326 21.00 19.61 -14.28
C GLU A 326 19.79 20.57 -14.21
N GLU A 327 19.95 21.87 -14.48
CA GLU A 327 18.83 22.82 -14.50
C GLU A 327 17.78 22.44 -15.56
N LEU A 328 18.22 22.06 -16.77
CA LEU A 328 17.34 21.66 -17.86
C LEU A 328 16.68 20.31 -17.56
N TYR A 329 17.45 19.34 -17.04
CA TYR A 329 16.92 18.04 -16.60
C TYR A 329 15.87 18.21 -15.50
N SER A 330 16.16 18.98 -14.45
CA SER A 330 15.28 19.21 -13.32
C SER A 330 13.97 19.90 -13.71
N HIS A 331 14.01 20.97 -14.52
CA HIS A 331 12.78 21.59 -15.02
C HIS A 331 12.01 20.65 -15.97
N ALA A 332 12.69 19.90 -16.84
CA ALA A 332 12.04 18.91 -17.71
C ALA A 332 11.36 17.79 -16.90
N ARG A 333 11.98 17.33 -15.81
CA ARG A 333 11.45 16.32 -14.89
C ARG A 333 10.23 16.83 -14.10
N LEU A 334 10.25 18.08 -13.64
CA LEU A 334 9.08 18.75 -13.06
C LEU A 334 7.91 18.77 -14.05
N VAL A 335 8.13 19.30 -15.25
CA VAL A 335 7.11 19.39 -16.32
C VAL A 335 6.58 18.00 -16.70
N THR A 336 7.45 17.02 -16.86
CA THR A 336 7.07 15.67 -17.31
C THR A 336 6.29 14.91 -16.24
N SER A 337 6.74 14.93 -14.98
CA SER A 337 6.00 14.33 -13.88
C SER A 337 4.63 14.99 -13.67
N ALA A 338 4.50 16.30 -13.90
CA ALA A 338 3.22 16.98 -13.85
C ALA A 338 2.29 16.67 -15.03
N VAL A 339 2.83 16.49 -16.25
CA VAL A 339 2.05 15.98 -17.39
C VAL A 339 1.55 14.56 -17.13
N ILE A 340 2.40 13.67 -16.60
CA ILE A 340 2.02 12.29 -16.24
C ILE A 340 0.91 12.30 -15.18
N ALA A 341 1.09 13.04 -14.08
CA ALA A 341 0.09 13.16 -13.02
C ALA A 341 -1.25 13.74 -13.54
N LYS A 342 -1.20 14.71 -14.46
CA LYS A 342 -2.38 15.29 -15.10
C LYS A 342 -3.12 14.26 -15.95
N ILE A 343 -2.44 13.59 -16.88
CA ILE A 343 -3.01 12.55 -17.75
C ILE A 343 -3.60 11.41 -16.91
N HIS A 344 -2.89 10.95 -15.87
CA HIS A 344 -3.43 9.95 -14.95
C HIS A 344 -4.73 10.42 -14.29
N THR A 345 -4.78 11.69 -13.85
CA THR A 345 -5.93 12.27 -13.14
C THR A 345 -7.14 12.49 -14.05
N ILE A 346 -7.00 13.22 -15.17
CA ILE A 346 -8.15 13.74 -15.94
C ILE A 346 -8.45 12.99 -17.25
N ASP A 347 -7.65 11.98 -17.60
CA ASP A 347 -7.83 11.12 -18.78
C ASP A 347 -7.94 9.64 -18.36
N TRP A 348 -6.85 9.04 -17.85
CA TRP A 348 -6.83 7.60 -17.47
C TRP A 348 -7.88 7.23 -16.41
N THR A 349 -7.96 7.97 -15.30
CA THR A 349 -8.93 7.67 -14.22
C THR A 349 -10.39 7.92 -14.67
N VAL A 350 -10.61 8.79 -15.66
CA VAL A 350 -11.94 9.07 -16.21
C VAL A 350 -12.44 7.91 -17.06
N GLU A 351 -11.55 7.24 -17.80
CA GLU A 351 -11.90 6.01 -18.53
C GLU A 351 -11.99 4.79 -17.61
N LEU A 352 -11.22 4.73 -16.51
CA LEU A 352 -11.36 3.68 -15.48
C LEU A 352 -12.71 3.76 -14.75
N LEU A 353 -13.19 4.97 -14.48
CA LEU A 353 -14.40 5.28 -13.70
C LEU A 353 -15.44 6.01 -14.56
N LYS A 354 -15.77 5.41 -15.71
CA LYS A 354 -16.54 5.95 -16.86
C LYS A 354 -17.98 6.36 -16.49
N THR A 355 -18.09 7.47 -15.78
CA THR A 355 -19.34 8.04 -15.25
C THR A 355 -19.26 9.57 -15.25
N ASP A 356 -20.40 10.25 -15.42
CA ASP A 356 -20.46 11.72 -15.32
C ASP A 356 -19.96 12.24 -13.96
N MET A 357 -20.17 11.46 -12.90
CA MET A 357 -19.79 11.84 -11.54
C MET A 357 -18.28 11.85 -11.34
N LEU A 358 -17.55 10.86 -11.87
CA LEU A 358 -16.10 10.81 -11.72
C LEU A 358 -15.38 11.60 -12.82
N LEU A 359 -15.97 11.77 -14.01
CA LEU A 359 -15.56 12.83 -14.95
C LEU A 359 -15.58 14.21 -14.27
N ALA A 360 -16.63 14.52 -13.50
CA ALA A 360 -16.72 15.75 -12.74
C ALA A 360 -15.76 15.79 -11.54
N GLY A 361 -15.64 14.69 -10.78
CA GLY A 361 -14.82 14.60 -9.57
C GLY A 361 -13.32 14.68 -9.84
N MET A 362 -12.82 13.92 -10.82
CA MET A 362 -11.40 13.92 -11.17
C MET A 362 -10.96 15.25 -11.80
N ARG A 363 -11.79 15.84 -12.67
CA ARG A 363 -11.56 17.20 -13.16
C ARG A 363 -11.69 18.25 -12.05
N GLY A 364 -12.53 18.01 -11.04
CA GLY A 364 -12.64 18.81 -9.81
C GLY A 364 -11.37 18.76 -8.95
N ASN A 365 -10.69 17.61 -8.84
CA ASN A 365 -9.40 17.52 -8.17
C ASN A 365 -8.33 18.39 -8.87
N TRP A 366 -8.25 18.35 -10.20
CA TRP A 366 -7.24 19.13 -10.95
C TRP A 366 -7.58 20.63 -11.08
N TYR A 367 -8.82 20.95 -11.46
CA TYR A 367 -9.27 22.31 -11.85
C TYR A 367 -10.22 22.98 -10.85
N GLY A 368 -10.76 22.24 -9.89
CA GLY A 368 -11.84 22.71 -9.02
C GLY A 368 -13.20 22.73 -9.70
N LEU A 369 -14.26 22.93 -8.92
CA LEU A 369 -15.63 22.97 -9.44
C LEU A 369 -15.89 24.17 -10.37
N LEU A 370 -15.09 25.23 -10.29
CA LEU A 370 -15.11 26.37 -11.23
C LEU A 370 -14.53 26.00 -12.61
N GLY A 371 -13.70 24.96 -12.68
CA GLY A 371 -13.23 24.34 -13.92
C GLY A 371 -12.13 25.09 -14.67
N LYS A 372 -11.56 24.40 -15.67
CA LYS A 372 -10.37 24.83 -16.44
C LYS A 372 -10.42 26.29 -16.89
N LYS A 373 -11.46 26.70 -17.63
CA LYS A 373 -11.55 28.08 -18.16
C LYS A 373 -11.49 29.15 -17.07
N PHE A 374 -12.03 28.88 -15.88
CA PHE A 374 -11.93 29.82 -14.76
C PHE A 374 -10.50 29.86 -14.22
N LYS A 375 -9.93 28.68 -13.91
CA LYS A 375 -8.59 28.55 -13.32
C LYS A 375 -7.49 29.10 -14.24
N ASP A 376 -7.57 28.83 -15.54
CA ASP A 376 -6.61 29.31 -16.54
C ASP A 376 -6.69 30.84 -16.73
N THR A 377 -7.81 31.49 -16.36
CA THR A 377 -8.02 32.95 -16.49
C THR A 377 -7.74 33.72 -15.19
N PHE A 378 -8.09 33.15 -14.04
CA PHE A 378 -8.07 33.84 -12.74
C PHE A 378 -7.15 33.19 -11.69
N GLY A 379 -6.46 32.09 -12.03
CA GLY A 379 -5.61 31.34 -11.12
C GLY A 379 -6.37 30.56 -10.05
N HIS A 380 -5.71 30.29 -8.93
CA HIS A 380 -6.32 29.63 -7.76
C HIS A 380 -7.00 30.66 -6.86
N ILE A 381 -8.29 30.45 -6.55
CA ILE A 381 -9.06 31.31 -5.65
C ILE A 381 -9.68 30.54 -4.47
N GLY A 382 -9.85 31.24 -3.36
CA GLY A 382 -10.25 30.65 -2.08
C GLY A 382 -9.06 30.14 -1.27
N GLY A 383 -9.34 29.52 -0.13
CA GLY A 383 -8.34 28.98 0.79
C GLY A 383 -8.18 27.46 0.76
N GLY A 384 -8.85 26.75 -0.15
CA GLY A 384 -8.92 25.29 -0.14
C GLY A 384 -9.40 24.67 -1.46
N ALA A 385 -9.30 23.35 -1.55
CA ALA A 385 -9.28 22.61 -2.82
C ALA A 385 -10.59 22.62 -3.64
N ILE A 386 -11.75 22.94 -3.05
CA ILE A 386 -13.06 22.65 -3.68
C ILE A 386 -13.33 23.55 -4.91
N LEU A 387 -13.01 24.85 -4.84
CA LEU A 387 -13.40 25.82 -5.88
C LEU A 387 -12.44 25.83 -7.08
N SER A 388 -11.13 25.88 -6.81
CA SER A 388 -10.06 25.95 -7.83
C SER A 388 -9.17 24.70 -7.91
N GLY A 389 -9.51 23.63 -7.19
CA GLY A 389 -8.79 22.35 -7.25
C GLY A 389 -7.63 22.26 -6.25
N ILE A 390 -7.00 21.10 -6.23
CA ILE A 390 -5.82 20.80 -5.40
C ILE A 390 -4.58 21.49 -5.99
N ILE A 391 -4.45 21.45 -7.32
CA ILE A 391 -3.26 21.93 -8.02
C ILE A 391 -3.09 23.44 -7.83
N GLY A 392 -1.93 23.92 -7.39
CA GLY A 392 -1.70 25.34 -7.08
C GLY A 392 -2.31 25.83 -5.76
N LEU A 393 -2.66 24.93 -4.83
CA LEU A 393 -2.94 25.32 -3.44
C LEU A 393 -1.73 26.03 -2.83
N LYS A 394 -1.96 27.05 -1.99
CA LYS A 394 -0.89 27.88 -1.41
C LYS A 394 0.11 27.14 -0.50
N LYS A 395 -0.22 25.92 -0.08
CA LYS A 395 0.61 25.01 0.72
C LYS A 395 0.18 23.56 0.43
N PRO A 396 1.10 22.57 0.54
CA PRO A 396 0.71 21.18 0.66
C PRO A 396 -0.06 20.94 1.97
N ASN A 397 -0.91 19.93 1.98
CA ASN A 397 -1.67 19.48 3.14
C ASN A 397 -1.61 17.95 3.25
N ASP A 398 -1.04 17.47 4.35
CA ASP A 398 -0.84 16.05 4.65
C ASP A 398 -1.88 15.50 5.65
N HIS A 399 -2.81 16.36 6.11
CA HIS A 399 -3.79 16.07 7.16
C HIS A 399 -3.16 15.62 8.49
N GLY A 400 -1.94 16.11 8.80
CA GLY A 400 -1.23 15.87 10.06
C GLY A 400 -0.47 14.53 10.13
N VAL A 401 -0.50 13.75 9.06
CA VAL A 401 0.18 12.46 8.91
C VAL A 401 1.19 12.60 7.76
N PRO A 402 2.48 12.27 7.96
CA PRO A 402 3.49 12.34 6.90
C PRO A 402 3.07 11.65 5.59
N TYR A 403 3.51 12.20 4.45
CA TYR A 403 3.24 11.58 3.16
C TYR A 403 3.98 10.25 3.00
N SER A 404 3.22 9.23 2.57
CA SER A 404 3.67 7.92 2.15
C SER A 404 2.56 7.32 1.26
N LEU A 405 2.92 6.33 0.44
CA LEU A 405 1.94 5.34 -0.01
C LEU A 405 1.76 4.27 1.07
N THR A 406 0.83 3.32 0.86
CA THR A 406 0.37 2.41 1.91
C THR A 406 0.29 0.97 1.43
N GLU A 407 0.31 0.02 2.37
CA GLU A 407 0.15 -1.42 2.05
C GLU A 407 -1.23 -1.70 1.46
N GLU A 408 -2.26 -1.01 1.93
CA GLU A 408 -3.63 -1.12 1.41
C GLU A 408 -3.76 -0.49 0.01
N PHE A 409 -2.97 0.55 -0.30
CA PHE A 409 -2.85 1.08 -1.66
C PHE A 409 -2.24 0.05 -2.62
N VAL A 410 -1.20 -0.66 -2.19
CA VAL A 410 -0.58 -1.72 -3.01
C VAL A 410 -1.56 -2.86 -3.26
N ALA A 411 -2.30 -3.30 -2.23
CA ALA A 411 -3.29 -4.38 -2.36
C ALA A 411 -4.44 -4.06 -3.34
N VAL A 412 -4.96 -2.82 -3.37
CA VAL A 412 -6.04 -2.46 -4.32
C VAL A 412 -5.57 -2.18 -5.75
N TYR A 413 -4.26 -2.09 -5.98
CA TYR A 413 -3.64 -1.90 -7.29
C TYR A 413 -3.11 -3.22 -7.92
N ARG A 414 -3.43 -4.38 -7.32
CA ARG A 414 -3.14 -5.72 -7.87
C ARG A 414 -3.97 -6.06 -9.11
N MET A 415 -3.69 -5.37 -10.21
CA MET A 415 -4.51 -5.33 -11.43
C MET A 415 -4.02 -6.25 -12.56
N HIS A 416 -3.24 -7.29 -12.24
CA HIS A 416 -2.76 -8.27 -13.21
C HIS A 416 -3.82 -8.91 -14.14
N PRO A 417 -5.11 -9.11 -13.73
CA PRO A 417 -6.17 -9.54 -14.65
C PRO A 417 -6.42 -8.62 -15.86
N LEU A 418 -5.94 -7.35 -15.86
CA LEU A 418 -6.02 -6.46 -17.02
C LEU A 418 -5.21 -6.98 -18.23
N LEU A 419 -4.18 -7.81 -18.04
CA LEU A 419 -3.35 -8.29 -19.14
C LEU A 419 -4.04 -9.44 -19.89
N PRO A 420 -4.10 -9.45 -21.24
CA PRO A 420 -4.68 -10.54 -22.01
C PRO A 420 -3.75 -11.75 -22.06
N ASP A 421 -4.16 -12.81 -22.74
CA ASP A 421 -3.28 -13.94 -23.04
C ASP A 421 -2.38 -13.64 -24.25
N LYS A 422 -2.85 -12.79 -25.18
CA LYS A 422 -2.18 -12.39 -26.42
C LYS A 422 -2.36 -10.91 -26.76
N LEU A 423 -1.45 -10.37 -27.56
CA LEU A 423 -1.62 -9.10 -28.27
C LEU A 423 -1.94 -9.35 -29.76
N HIS A 424 -2.98 -8.71 -30.27
CA HIS A 424 -3.46 -8.82 -31.65
C HIS A 424 -2.78 -7.76 -32.53
N LEU A 425 -1.66 -8.11 -33.16
CA LEU A 425 -0.89 -7.17 -33.97
C LEU A 425 -1.64 -6.77 -35.24
N ARG A 426 -1.69 -5.46 -35.46
CA ARG A 426 -2.42 -4.81 -36.56
C ARG A 426 -1.50 -4.47 -37.73
N ASN A 427 -2.07 -4.37 -38.92
CA ASN A 427 -1.39 -3.89 -40.12
C ASN A 427 -1.56 -2.37 -40.23
N ILE A 428 -0.45 -1.63 -40.10
CA ILE A 428 -0.42 -0.16 -40.17
C ILE A 428 -0.06 0.40 -41.56
N ASP A 429 0.30 -0.47 -42.50
CA ASP A 429 0.59 -0.12 -43.89
C ASP A 429 -0.70 -0.10 -44.74
N ALA A 430 -1.71 -0.86 -44.30
CA ALA A 430 -3.06 -0.86 -44.87
C ALA A 430 -3.77 0.51 -44.77
N ALA A 431 -4.84 0.65 -45.54
CA ALA A 431 -5.82 1.72 -45.36
C ALA A 431 -6.72 1.44 -44.14
N PRO A 432 -7.13 2.46 -43.36
CA PRO A 432 -8.07 2.26 -42.25
C PRO A 432 -9.45 1.80 -42.73
N GLY A 433 -10.00 0.81 -42.04
CA GLY A 433 -11.39 0.37 -42.19
C GLY A 433 -12.39 1.27 -41.42
N PRO A 434 -13.64 0.80 -41.25
CA PRO A 434 -14.65 1.50 -40.45
C PRO A 434 -14.15 1.88 -39.05
N ASN A 435 -14.55 3.04 -38.56
CA ASN A 435 -14.07 3.65 -37.31
C ASN A 435 -12.54 3.69 -37.18
N LYS A 436 -11.83 3.87 -38.30
CA LYS A 436 -10.35 3.82 -38.39
C LYS A 436 -9.71 2.48 -37.97
N SER A 437 -10.45 1.36 -38.04
CA SER A 437 -9.93 0.04 -37.65
C SER A 437 -8.83 -0.46 -38.60
N PRO A 438 -7.59 -0.71 -38.17
CA PRO A 438 -6.60 -1.44 -38.96
C PRO A 438 -6.95 -2.94 -39.00
N PRO A 439 -6.74 -3.64 -40.13
CA PRO A 439 -6.95 -5.07 -40.19
C PRO A 439 -5.94 -5.83 -39.30
N PRO A 440 -6.33 -6.98 -38.72
CA PRO A 440 -5.41 -7.84 -37.97
C PRO A 440 -4.34 -8.43 -38.90
N THR A 441 -3.18 -8.78 -38.34
CA THR A 441 -2.09 -9.48 -39.05
C THR A 441 -1.81 -10.84 -38.43
N GLU A 442 -1.52 -10.84 -37.13
CA GLU A 442 -1.00 -12.00 -36.39
C GLU A 442 -1.29 -11.78 -34.89
N GLU A 443 -1.22 -12.86 -34.10
CA GLU A 443 -1.31 -12.82 -32.65
C GLU A 443 0.06 -13.18 -32.07
N ILE A 444 0.51 -12.47 -31.04
CA ILE A 444 1.70 -12.85 -30.26
C ILE A 444 1.30 -13.07 -28.80
N ASP A 445 1.76 -14.18 -28.21
CA ASP A 445 1.44 -14.52 -26.82
C ASP A 445 2.11 -13.52 -25.87
N MET A 446 1.41 -13.07 -24.83
CA MET A 446 1.92 -12.02 -23.93
C MET A 446 3.20 -12.44 -23.18
N ALA A 447 3.43 -13.74 -23.00
CA ALA A 447 4.68 -14.29 -22.46
C ALA A 447 5.92 -13.99 -23.33
N GLU A 448 5.73 -13.70 -24.62
CA GLU A 448 6.80 -13.24 -25.53
C GLU A 448 7.02 -11.72 -25.52
N LEU A 449 6.17 -10.96 -24.80
CA LEU A 449 6.21 -9.49 -24.72
C LEU A 449 6.70 -8.96 -23.37
N ILE A 450 7.13 -9.84 -22.45
CA ILE A 450 7.62 -9.49 -21.11
C ILE A 450 9.15 -9.66 -20.98
N GLY A 451 9.74 -8.93 -20.02
CA GLY A 451 11.15 -9.04 -19.66
C GLY A 451 12.13 -8.83 -20.84
N GLN A 452 13.29 -9.48 -20.77
CA GLN A 452 14.35 -9.34 -21.78
C GLN A 452 13.94 -9.85 -23.17
N GLN A 453 13.03 -10.82 -23.24
CA GLN A 453 12.44 -11.30 -24.51
C GLN A 453 11.49 -10.26 -25.12
N GLY A 454 10.69 -9.60 -24.29
CA GLY A 454 9.78 -8.53 -24.69
C GLY A 454 10.50 -7.35 -25.33
N VAL A 455 11.65 -6.93 -24.78
CA VAL A 455 12.49 -5.87 -25.37
C VAL A 455 12.95 -6.24 -26.78
N GLN A 456 13.40 -7.49 -26.99
CA GLN A 456 13.82 -7.99 -28.30
C GLN A 456 12.67 -8.14 -29.30
N ASN A 457 11.46 -8.45 -28.84
CA ASN A 457 10.29 -8.55 -29.70
C ASN A 457 9.70 -7.16 -30.03
N LEU A 458 9.73 -6.21 -29.09
CA LEU A 458 9.36 -4.81 -29.32
C LEU A 458 10.22 -4.15 -30.41
N SER A 459 11.52 -4.43 -30.47
CA SER A 459 12.40 -3.91 -31.53
C SER A 459 12.09 -4.47 -32.92
N LYS A 460 11.40 -5.62 -33.02
CA LYS A 460 10.93 -6.20 -34.30
C LYS A 460 9.56 -5.64 -34.70
N ILE A 461 8.67 -5.40 -33.73
CA ILE A 461 7.32 -4.88 -33.95
C ILE A 461 7.34 -3.38 -34.28
N GLY A 462 8.16 -2.60 -33.55
CA GLY A 462 8.25 -1.16 -33.67
C GLY A 462 7.13 -0.40 -32.93
N PHE A 463 7.47 0.76 -32.37
CA PHE A 463 6.59 1.54 -31.49
C PHE A 463 5.20 1.82 -32.08
N THR A 464 5.13 2.32 -33.31
CA THR A 464 3.85 2.66 -33.96
C THR A 464 2.94 1.45 -34.13
N ARG A 465 3.47 0.30 -34.55
CA ARG A 465 2.68 -0.93 -34.73
C ARG A 465 2.20 -1.45 -33.37
N GLN A 466 3.07 -1.44 -32.36
CA GLN A 466 2.75 -1.83 -31.00
C GLN A 466 1.62 -0.95 -30.42
N MET A 467 1.79 0.37 -30.45
CA MET A 467 0.83 1.33 -29.89
C MET A 467 -0.53 1.29 -30.60
N VAL A 468 -0.56 1.24 -31.93
CA VAL A 468 -1.82 1.09 -32.68
C VAL A 468 -2.50 -0.23 -32.36
N SER A 469 -1.74 -1.32 -32.20
CA SER A 469 -2.31 -2.63 -31.82
C SER A 469 -2.90 -2.63 -30.41
N MET A 470 -2.18 -2.03 -29.45
CA MET A 470 -2.64 -1.88 -28.07
C MET A 470 -3.84 -0.94 -27.95
N GLY A 471 -3.89 0.14 -28.75
CA GLY A 471 -5.04 1.04 -28.82
C GLY A 471 -6.29 0.36 -29.37
N HIS A 472 -6.12 -0.53 -30.35
CA HIS A 472 -7.18 -1.33 -30.97
C HIS A 472 -7.44 -2.69 -30.27
N GLN A 473 -7.05 -2.85 -29.00
CA GLN A 473 -7.36 -4.03 -28.20
C GLN A 473 -7.83 -3.66 -26.79
N ALA A 474 -8.95 -4.24 -26.37
CA ALA A 474 -9.44 -4.15 -24.99
C ALA A 474 -8.51 -4.89 -24.02
N CYS A 475 -8.34 -4.34 -22.82
CA CYS A 475 -7.70 -5.07 -21.72
C CYS A 475 -8.69 -6.04 -21.06
N GLY A 476 -8.19 -6.91 -20.19
CA GLY A 476 -9.04 -7.77 -19.35
C GLY A 476 -9.82 -6.98 -18.31
N ALA A 477 -10.95 -7.52 -17.86
CA ALA A 477 -11.72 -7.01 -16.72
C ALA A 477 -11.21 -7.55 -15.37
N LEU A 478 -11.35 -6.78 -14.29
CA LEU A 478 -11.00 -7.18 -12.93
C LEU A 478 -12.09 -8.06 -12.29
N GLU A 479 -12.26 -9.25 -12.84
CA GLU A 479 -13.26 -10.25 -12.43
C GLU A 479 -12.60 -11.57 -12.00
N LEU A 480 -13.36 -12.43 -11.34
CA LEU A 480 -12.96 -13.82 -11.08
C LEU A 480 -12.68 -14.57 -12.39
N TRP A 481 -11.80 -15.59 -12.32
CA TRP A 481 -11.40 -16.44 -13.45
C TRP A 481 -10.88 -15.69 -14.68
N ASN A 482 -10.19 -14.58 -14.45
CA ASN A 482 -9.58 -13.76 -15.50
C ASN A 482 -8.10 -13.41 -15.23
N TYR A 483 -7.42 -14.06 -14.28
CA TYR A 483 -5.98 -13.88 -14.03
C TYR A 483 -5.14 -14.68 -15.04
N PRO A 484 -4.21 -14.06 -15.81
CA PRO A 484 -3.50 -14.72 -16.90
C PRO A 484 -2.78 -16.00 -16.48
N MET A 485 -2.97 -17.07 -17.24
CA MET A 485 -2.31 -18.35 -16.95
C MET A 485 -0.79 -18.29 -17.09
N TRP A 486 -0.27 -17.42 -17.96
CA TRP A 486 1.18 -17.23 -18.14
C TRP A 486 1.85 -16.50 -16.97
N LEU A 487 1.10 -15.76 -16.13
CA LEU A 487 1.62 -15.20 -14.87
C LEU A 487 1.71 -16.23 -13.74
N ARG A 488 1.22 -17.46 -13.95
CA ARG A 488 1.30 -18.56 -12.97
C ARG A 488 2.58 -19.41 -13.08
N ASP A 489 3.44 -19.11 -14.05
CA ASP A 489 4.79 -19.67 -14.21
C ASP A 489 5.78 -18.56 -14.66
N LEU A 490 5.70 -17.42 -13.99
CA LEU A 490 6.45 -16.21 -14.32
C LEU A 490 7.91 -16.35 -13.91
N ILE A 491 8.83 -15.83 -14.75
CA ILE A 491 10.21 -15.53 -14.35
C ILE A 491 10.22 -14.15 -13.69
N PRO A 492 10.46 -14.02 -12.37
CA PRO A 492 10.62 -12.73 -11.73
C PRO A 492 12.03 -12.17 -11.98
N GLN A 493 12.22 -10.88 -11.75
CA GLN A 493 13.51 -10.20 -11.94
C GLN A 493 14.06 -9.66 -10.62
N ASN A 494 15.37 -9.42 -10.59
CA ASN A 494 16.05 -8.63 -9.57
C ASN A 494 15.89 -7.13 -9.84
N VAL A 495 16.27 -6.29 -8.87
CA VAL A 495 16.21 -4.81 -8.97
C VAL A 495 17.06 -4.26 -10.13
N ASP A 496 18.08 -4.99 -10.58
CA ASP A 496 18.91 -4.63 -11.75
C ASP A 496 18.32 -5.10 -13.11
N GLY A 497 17.13 -5.70 -13.11
CA GLY A 497 16.46 -6.24 -14.30
C GLY A 497 17.00 -7.59 -14.78
N THR A 498 17.84 -8.27 -14.00
CA THR A 498 18.28 -9.65 -14.30
C THR A 498 17.23 -10.69 -13.91
N ASP A 499 17.06 -11.70 -14.75
CA ASP A 499 16.09 -12.79 -14.53
C ASP A 499 16.52 -13.70 -13.36
N ARG A 500 15.58 -14.03 -12.47
CA ARG A 500 15.80 -14.98 -11.36
C ARG A 500 15.61 -16.44 -11.83
N PRO A 501 16.33 -17.41 -11.25
CA PRO A 501 16.19 -18.82 -11.61
C PRO A 501 14.87 -19.44 -11.13
N ASP A 502 14.35 -18.97 -9.98
CA ASP A 502 13.15 -19.50 -9.35
C ASP A 502 11.89 -18.80 -9.90
N ARG A 503 11.04 -19.58 -10.57
CA ARG A 503 9.75 -19.12 -11.11
C ARG A 503 8.68 -18.99 -10.03
N VAL A 504 7.69 -18.13 -10.27
CA VAL A 504 6.60 -17.86 -9.32
C VAL A 504 5.22 -18.00 -9.97
N ASP A 505 4.28 -18.58 -9.20
CA ASP A 505 2.86 -18.40 -9.45
C ASP A 505 2.43 -17.06 -8.85
N LEU A 506 2.39 -16.00 -9.67
CA LEU A 506 2.15 -14.65 -9.17
C LEU A 506 0.77 -14.53 -8.52
N ALA A 507 -0.26 -15.23 -9.02
CA ALA A 507 -1.59 -15.22 -8.44
C ALA A 507 -1.62 -15.78 -6.99
N ALA A 508 -0.81 -16.81 -6.72
CA ALA A 508 -0.67 -17.37 -5.38
C ALA A 508 0.25 -16.50 -4.49
N LEU A 509 1.32 -15.92 -5.07
CA LEU A 509 2.24 -15.03 -4.37
C LEU A 509 1.54 -13.76 -3.90
N GLU A 510 0.64 -13.16 -4.70
CA GLU A 510 -0.11 -11.96 -4.31
C GLU A 510 -1.02 -12.20 -3.09
N ILE A 511 -1.76 -13.32 -3.09
CA ILE A 511 -2.57 -13.77 -1.94
C ILE A 511 -1.69 -13.95 -0.69
N TYR A 512 -0.50 -14.53 -0.85
CA TYR A 512 0.45 -14.68 0.25
C TYR A 512 1.00 -13.33 0.76
N ARG A 513 1.39 -12.42 -0.14
CA ARG A 513 1.98 -11.11 0.21
C ARG A 513 1.01 -10.22 1.00
N ASP A 514 -0.28 -10.22 0.68
CA ASP A 514 -1.26 -9.41 1.43
C ASP A 514 -1.46 -9.93 2.87
N ARG A 515 -1.48 -11.26 3.04
CA ARG A 515 -1.54 -11.91 4.37
C ARG A 515 -0.26 -11.67 5.17
N GLU A 516 0.91 -11.84 4.54
CA GLU A 516 2.24 -11.59 5.11
C GLU A 516 2.37 -10.15 5.62
N ARG A 517 1.97 -9.17 4.80
CA ARG A 517 2.00 -7.74 5.12
C ARG A 517 0.86 -7.31 6.04
N SER A 518 0.12 -8.26 6.64
CA SER A 518 -0.98 -8.02 7.59
C SER A 518 -2.05 -7.04 7.07
N VAL A 519 -2.26 -7.02 5.75
CA VAL A 519 -3.37 -6.28 5.12
C VAL A 519 -4.67 -6.99 5.50
N ALA A 520 -5.68 -6.21 5.93
CA ALA A 520 -6.95 -6.77 6.36
C ALA A 520 -7.62 -7.60 5.26
N ARG A 521 -8.18 -8.77 5.63
CA ARG A 521 -9.05 -9.56 4.74
C ARG A 521 -10.33 -8.79 4.39
N TYR A 522 -10.98 -9.15 3.29
CA TYR A 522 -11.95 -8.30 2.60
C TYR A 522 -13.04 -7.68 3.51
N ASN A 523 -13.60 -8.45 4.44
CA ASN A 523 -14.69 -7.95 5.27
C ASN A 523 -14.23 -6.94 6.34
N ASP A 524 -13.09 -7.19 7.00
CA ASP A 524 -12.43 -6.21 7.88
C ASP A 524 -11.91 -5.00 7.10
N PHE A 525 -11.43 -5.20 5.87
CA PHE A 525 -11.02 -4.12 4.97
C PHE A 525 -12.19 -3.15 4.69
N ARG A 526 -13.39 -3.68 4.40
CA ARG A 526 -14.61 -2.88 4.25
C ARG A 526 -15.01 -2.18 5.55
N ARG A 527 -14.98 -2.86 6.71
CA ARG A 527 -15.29 -2.23 8.01
C ARG A 527 -14.38 -1.05 8.32
N ALA A 528 -13.07 -1.21 8.12
CA ALA A 528 -12.09 -0.15 8.37
C ALA A 528 -12.26 1.05 7.42
N LEU A 529 -12.75 0.81 6.20
CA LEU A 529 -13.14 1.85 5.24
C LEU A 529 -14.58 2.34 5.41
N LEU A 530 -15.23 2.07 6.56
CA LEU A 530 -16.58 2.55 6.88
C LEU A 530 -17.61 2.13 5.82
N LEU A 531 -17.38 1.01 5.13
CA LEU A 531 -18.28 0.36 4.18
C LEU A 531 -19.09 -0.72 4.89
N ILE A 532 -20.27 -1.05 4.36
CA ILE A 532 -21.11 -2.11 4.92
C ILE A 532 -20.43 -3.46 4.61
N PRO A 533 -20.12 -4.29 5.62
CA PRO A 533 -19.55 -5.63 5.42
C PRO A 533 -20.58 -6.59 4.84
N ILE A 534 -20.12 -7.61 4.12
CA ILE A 534 -20.97 -8.70 3.64
C ILE A 534 -21.34 -9.64 4.80
N SER A 535 -22.55 -10.22 4.75
CA SER A 535 -23.05 -11.22 5.71
C SER A 535 -23.08 -12.64 5.14
N LYS A 536 -23.07 -12.74 3.80
CA LYS A 536 -23.10 -13.97 3.00
C LYS A 536 -22.47 -13.70 1.62
N TRP A 537 -22.15 -14.76 0.89
CA TRP A 537 -21.56 -14.66 -0.45
C TRP A 537 -22.45 -13.94 -1.47
N GLU A 538 -23.77 -14.07 -1.33
CA GLU A 538 -24.78 -13.43 -2.19
C GLU A 538 -24.92 -11.91 -1.94
N ASP A 539 -24.21 -11.34 -0.95
CA ASP A 539 -24.07 -9.87 -0.80
C ASP A 539 -22.91 -9.31 -1.64
N LEU A 540 -21.97 -10.17 -2.09
CA LEU A 540 -20.78 -9.80 -2.84
C LEU A 540 -21.01 -9.81 -4.36
N THR A 541 -21.72 -10.83 -4.86
CA THR A 541 -21.97 -11.05 -6.30
C THR A 541 -23.26 -11.82 -6.54
N ASP A 542 -23.89 -11.59 -7.70
CA ASP A 542 -25.06 -12.36 -8.16
C ASP A 542 -24.66 -13.66 -8.88
N ASP A 543 -23.36 -13.88 -9.17
CA ASP A 543 -22.89 -15.07 -9.89
C ASP A 543 -22.98 -16.33 -9.01
N VAL A 544 -23.86 -17.24 -9.40
CA VAL A 544 -24.16 -18.49 -8.68
C VAL A 544 -22.98 -19.47 -8.70
N GLU A 545 -22.17 -19.50 -9.76
CA GLU A 545 -20.95 -20.32 -9.79
C GLU A 545 -19.86 -19.69 -8.91
N ALA A 546 -19.75 -18.36 -8.88
CA ALA A 546 -18.81 -17.66 -8.01
C ALA A 546 -19.16 -17.90 -6.54
N VAL A 547 -20.43 -17.71 -6.16
CA VAL A 547 -20.96 -18.01 -4.82
C VAL A 547 -20.71 -19.47 -4.42
N LYS A 548 -20.88 -20.43 -5.34
CA LYS A 548 -20.56 -21.84 -5.10
C LYS A 548 -19.05 -22.06 -4.89
N THR A 549 -18.21 -21.47 -5.73
CA THR A 549 -16.76 -21.67 -5.70
C THR A 549 -16.11 -20.99 -4.50
N LEU A 550 -16.58 -19.81 -4.10
CA LEU A 550 -16.22 -19.17 -2.83
C LEU A 550 -16.57 -20.08 -1.65
N ARG A 551 -17.76 -20.69 -1.65
CA ARG A 551 -18.19 -21.64 -0.61
C ARG A 551 -17.37 -22.95 -0.58
N GLU A 552 -16.82 -23.35 -1.72
CA GLU A 552 -15.87 -24.48 -1.83
C GLU A 552 -14.41 -24.15 -1.41
N VAL A 553 -14.08 -22.88 -1.17
CA VAL A 553 -12.73 -22.42 -0.79
C VAL A 553 -12.69 -21.90 0.65
N TYR A 554 -13.66 -21.06 1.03
CA TYR A 554 -13.76 -20.41 2.34
C TYR A 554 -14.85 -21.01 3.24
N GLY A 555 -15.70 -21.90 2.71
CA GLY A 555 -16.85 -22.43 3.45
C GLY A 555 -17.97 -21.39 3.56
N ASN A 556 -18.55 -21.25 4.75
CA ASN A 556 -19.56 -20.21 5.04
C ASN A 556 -18.96 -19.00 5.79
N ASP A 557 -17.63 -18.94 5.94
CA ASP A 557 -16.96 -17.89 6.70
C ASP A 557 -16.51 -16.76 5.76
N VAL A 558 -17.24 -15.65 5.79
CA VAL A 558 -16.95 -14.45 4.99
C VAL A 558 -15.77 -13.64 5.51
N GLU A 559 -15.29 -13.91 6.73
CA GLU A 559 -14.13 -13.23 7.33
C GLU A 559 -12.80 -13.78 6.78
N GLU A 560 -12.80 -15.05 6.36
CA GLU A 560 -11.64 -15.70 5.74
C GLU A 560 -11.40 -15.24 4.29
N LEU A 561 -12.29 -14.46 3.66
CA LEU A 561 -12.17 -14.01 2.27
C LEU A 561 -10.96 -13.08 2.05
N ASP A 562 -9.97 -13.54 1.27
CA ASP A 562 -8.81 -12.73 0.90
C ASP A 562 -9.20 -11.45 0.17
N VAL A 563 -8.50 -10.34 0.49
CA VAL A 563 -8.82 -9.00 -0.03
C VAL A 563 -8.86 -8.99 -1.56
N MET A 564 -7.79 -9.44 -2.23
CA MET A 564 -7.69 -9.53 -3.69
C MET A 564 -8.88 -10.27 -4.34
N VAL A 565 -9.30 -11.39 -3.75
CA VAL A 565 -10.44 -12.18 -4.26
C VAL A 565 -11.75 -11.41 -4.10
N GLY A 566 -11.97 -10.76 -2.95
CA GLY A 566 -13.12 -9.90 -2.74
C GLY A 566 -13.16 -8.72 -3.72
N LEU A 567 -12.03 -8.05 -3.96
CA LEU A 567 -11.95 -6.91 -4.88
C LEU A 567 -12.29 -7.27 -6.33
N VAL A 568 -11.93 -8.47 -6.82
CA VAL A 568 -12.30 -8.92 -8.17
C VAL A 568 -13.70 -9.55 -8.21
N ALA A 569 -14.17 -10.17 -7.13
CA ALA A 569 -15.50 -10.77 -7.06
C ALA A 569 -16.63 -9.75 -6.82
N GLU A 570 -16.33 -8.59 -6.23
CA GLU A 570 -17.32 -7.56 -5.89
C GLU A 570 -18.05 -7.05 -7.15
N LYS A 571 -19.38 -7.02 -7.08
CA LYS A 571 -20.26 -6.50 -8.13
C LYS A 571 -19.96 -5.03 -8.45
N LYS A 572 -19.35 -4.78 -9.62
CA LYS A 572 -18.89 -3.45 -10.03
C LYS A 572 -20.04 -2.46 -10.23
N ILE A 573 -19.78 -1.19 -9.92
CA ILE A 573 -20.67 -0.06 -10.27
C ILE A 573 -20.67 0.10 -11.80
N LYS A 574 -21.82 0.43 -12.39
CA LYS A 574 -21.96 0.66 -13.86
C LYS A 574 -20.95 1.72 -14.32
N GLY A 575 -20.03 1.33 -15.20
CA GLY A 575 -18.94 2.17 -15.72
C GLY A 575 -17.65 2.15 -14.91
N PHE A 576 -17.58 1.45 -13.77
CA PHE A 576 -16.33 1.25 -13.04
C PHE A 576 -15.64 -0.03 -13.49
N ALA A 577 -14.36 0.05 -13.81
CA ALA A 577 -13.49 -1.12 -14.02
C ALA A 577 -12.92 -1.71 -12.71
N ILE A 578 -13.16 -1.04 -11.56
CA ILE A 578 -12.71 -1.44 -10.22
C ILE A 578 -13.89 -1.57 -9.26
N SER A 579 -13.68 -2.27 -8.14
CA SER A 579 -14.64 -2.36 -7.03
C SER A 579 -14.87 -1.02 -6.33
N GLU A 580 -16.00 -0.87 -5.64
CA GLU A 580 -16.24 0.22 -4.69
C GLU A 580 -15.19 0.20 -3.58
N THR A 581 -14.85 -1.00 -3.07
CA THR A 581 -13.82 -1.16 -2.02
C THR A 581 -12.45 -0.64 -2.47
N SER A 582 -12.00 -0.94 -3.70
CA SER A 582 -10.79 -0.33 -4.28
C SER A 582 -10.96 1.18 -4.45
N PHE A 583 -12.10 1.62 -4.97
CA PHE A 583 -12.38 3.03 -5.23
C PHE A 583 -12.27 3.91 -3.97
N ILE A 584 -12.62 3.42 -2.79
CA ILE A 584 -12.47 4.20 -1.54
C ILE A 584 -11.00 4.50 -1.21
N ILE A 585 -10.09 3.55 -1.41
CA ILE A 585 -8.64 3.80 -1.28
C ILE A 585 -8.15 4.76 -2.37
N PHE A 586 -8.63 4.65 -3.61
CA PHE A 586 -8.32 5.59 -4.68
C PHE A 586 -8.78 7.03 -4.34
N LEU A 587 -10.01 7.19 -3.83
CA LEU A 587 -10.59 8.49 -3.45
C LEU A 587 -9.71 9.25 -2.44
N LEU A 588 -9.17 8.54 -1.45
CA LEU A 588 -8.20 9.05 -0.49
C LEU A 588 -6.83 9.28 -1.14
N MET A 589 -6.20 8.22 -1.65
CA MET A 589 -4.78 8.23 -1.99
C MET A 589 -4.46 8.99 -3.28
N ALA A 590 -5.32 8.96 -4.30
CA ALA A 590 -5.13 9.76 -5.51
C ALA A 590 -5.33 11.27 -5.25
N THR A 591 -6.15 11.64 -4.25
CA THR A 591 -6.19 13.02 -3.74
C THR A 591 -4.87 13.36 -3.03
N ARG A 592 -4.43 12.48 -2.13
CA ARG A 592 -3.24 12.66 -1.28
C ARG A 592 -1.94 12.82 -2.08
N ARG A 593 -1.76 12.07 -3.18
CA ARG A 593 -0.60 12.21 -4.11
C ARG A 593 -0.46 13.64 -4.68
N LEU A 594 -1.56 14.37 -4.81
CA LEU A 594 -1.57 15.76 -5.32
C LEU A 594 -1.59 16.79 -4.20
N GLU A 595 -2.28 16.52 -3.09
CA GLU A 595 -2.49 17.49 -2.01
C GLU A 595 -1.29 17.62 -1.08
N ALA A 596 -0.51 16.54 -0.89
CA ALA A 596 0.64 16.52 0.02
C ALA A 596 1.98 16.93 -0.63
N ASP A 597 2.04 17.08 -1.95
CA ASP A 597 3.25 17.41 -2.71
C ASP A 597 3.33 18.93 -2.96
N ARG A 598 4.48 19.54 -2.61
CA ARG A 598 4.74 20.97 -2.83
C ARG A 598 4.71 21.38 -4.31
N PHE A 599 5.20 20.52 -5.20
CA PHE A 599 5.32 20.80 -6.63
C PHE A 599 3.98 20.69 -7.37
N PHE A 600 2.97 20.10 -6.72
CA PHE A 600 1.56 20.21 -7.14
C PHE A 600 0.80 21.32 -6.41
N THR A 601 1.36 21.90 -5.35
CA THR A 601 0.69 22.92 -4.52
C THR A 601 1.47 24.24 -4.52
N SER A 602 2.29 24.53 -3.51
CA SER A 602 2.97 25.82 -3.32
C SER A 602 3.89 26.21 -4.48
N ASP A 603 4.52 25.22 -5.10
CA ASP A 603 5.55 25.38 -6.12
C ASP A 603 5.03 25.05 -7.53
N PHE A 604 3.70 24.90 -7.70
CA PHE A 604 3.08 24.80 -9.02
C PHE A 604 2.93 26.20 -9.65
N ASN A 605 4.07 26.81 -10.02
CA ASN A 605 4.16 28.21 -10.46
C ASN A 605 5.25 28.43 -11.54
N GLU A 606 5.29 29.62 -12.17
CA GLU A 606 6.26 29.93 -13.25
C GLU A 606 7.73 29.99 -12.78
N GLU A 607 7.99 30.05 -11.47
CA GLU A 607 9.35 30.11 -10.89
C GLU A 607 9.99 28.72 -10.87
N ALA A 608 9.32 27.71 -10.29
CA ALA A 608 9.84 26.34 -10.25
C ALA A 608 9.70 25.59 -11.59
N TYR A 609 8.61 25.80 -12.35
CA TYR A 609 8.37 25.08 -13.61
C TYR A 609 8.98 25.77 -14.84
N THR A 610 9.48 26.99 -14.70
CA THR A 610 9.58 28.00 -15.78
C THR A 610 8.21 28.35 -16.39
N LYS A 611 8.09 29.54 -16.99
CA LYS A 611 6.90 29.95 -17.74
C LYS A 611 6.50 28.94 -18.83
N LYS A 612 7.45 28.51 -19.67
CA LYS A 612 7.19 27.58 -20.77
C LYS A 612 6.80 26.19 -20.26
N GLY A 613 7.42 25.72 -19.17
CA GLY A 613 7.08 24.44 -18.57
C GLY A 613 5.68 24.43 -17.96
N LEU A 614 5.30 25.49 -17.26
CA LEU A 614 3.94 25.62 -16.73
C LEU A 614 2.89 25.74 -17.85
N GLU A 615 3.19 26.48 -18.93
CA GLU A 615 2.37 26.55 -20.14
C GLU A 615 2.19 25.17 -20.79
N TRP A 616 3.25 24.36 -20.87
CA TRP A 616 3.23 22.98 -21.40
C TRP A 616 2.34 22.04 -20.56
N VAL A 617 2.41 22.13 -19.23
CA VAL A 617 1.50 21.39 -18.32
C VAL A 617 0.06 21.90 -18.46
N ASN A 618 -0.16 23.20 -18.62
CA ASN A 618 -1.50 23.78 -18.73
C ASN A 618 -2.17 23.53 -20.10
N THR A 619 -1.40 23.29 -21.16
CA THR A 619 -1.91 23.02 -22.53
C THR A 619 -2.08 21.53 -22.86
N THR A 620 -1.32 20.63 -22.24
CA THR A 620 -1.45 19.16 -22.44
C THR A 620 -2.58 18.61 -21.55
N GLU A 621 -3.70 18.12 -22.08
CA GLU A 621 -4.82 17.60 -21.28
C GLU A 621 -4.86 16.06 -21.16
N SER A 622 -4.29 15.34 -22.13
CA SER A 622 -4.54 13.91 -22.37
C SER A 622 -3.29 13.18 -22.88
N LEU A 623 -3.33 11.84 -22.90
CA LEU A 623 -2.30 11.05 -23.57
C LEU A 623 -2.33 11.28 -25.09
N LYS A 624 -3.50 11.60 -25.67
CA LYS A 624 -3.60 11.98 -27.09
C LYS A 624 -2.67 13.15 -27.41
N ASP A 625 -2.69 14.22 -26.62
CA ASP A 625 -1.87 15.42 -26.86
C ASP A 625 -0.35 15.13 -26.86
N VAL A 626 0.08 14.08 -26.15
CA VAL A 626 1.47 13.59 -26.16
C VAL A 626 1.75 12.73 -27.40
N LEU A 627 0.83 11.85 -27.78
CA LEU A 627 0.95 11.06 -29.01
C LEU A 627 0.96 11.95 -30.25
N ASP A 628 0.07 12.94 -30.34
CA ASP A 628 -0.01 13.93 -31.41
C ASP A 628 1.32 14.69 -31.58
N ARG A 629 1.98 15.03 -30.46
CA ARG A 629 3.22 15.80 -30.43
C ARG A 629 4.44 15.03 -30.98
N HIS A 630 4.45 13.71 -30.84
CA HIS A 630 5.59 12.87 -31.21
C HIS A 630 5.33 11.94 -32.41
N TYR A 631 4.06 11.65 -32.71
CA TYR A 631 3.60 10.75 -33.76
C TYR A 631 2.28 11.26 -34.37
N PRO A 632 2.24 12.48 -34.96
CA PRO A 632 1.00 13.17 -35.35
C PRO A 632 0.09 12.36 -36.29
N GLU A 633 0.66 11.59 -37.22
CA GLU A 633 -0.12 10.75 -38.14
C GLU A 633 -0.82 9.56 -37.45
N MET A 634 -0.37 9.15 -36.26
CA MET A 634 -0.86 7.94 -35.59
C MET A 634 -2.31 8.11 -35.11
N SER A 635 -2.60 9.18 -34.38
CA SER A 635 -3.96 9.49 -33.91
C SER A 635 -4.91 9.75 -35.07
N ASP A 636 -4.42 10.46 -36.07
CA ASP A 636 -5.26 10.95 -37.16
C ASP A 636 -5.63 9.82 -38.11
N LYS A 637 -4.69 8.91 -38.42
CA LYS A 637 -4.94 7.69 -39.21
C LYS A 637 -5.72 6.62 -38.43
N TRP A 638 -5.51 6.47 -37.11
CA TRP A 638 -5.95 5.26 -36.38
C TRP A 638 -6.88 5.46 -35.18
N MET A 639 -7.00 6.65 -34.58
CA MET A 639 -7.78 6.85 -33.35
C MET A 639 -9.11 7.57 -33.63
N ASN A 640 -10.22 6.90 -33.34
CA ASN A 640 -11.60 7.39 -33.50
C ASN A 640 -12.27 7.69 -32.14
N SER A 641 -11.76 7.10 -31.06
CA SER A 641 -12.10 7.42 -29.67
C SER A 641 -11.67 8.85 -29.28
N THR A 642 -12.29 9.40 -28.23
CA THR A 642 -11.92 10.71 -27.67
C THR A 642 -10.67 10.64 -26.79
N SER A 643 -10.54 9.60 -25.96
CA SER A 643 -9.33 9.31 -25.18
C SER A 643 -8.46 8.28 -25.90
N ALA A 644 -7.14 8.34 -25.66
CA ALA A 644 -6.20 7.32 -26.09
C ALA A 644 -6.24 6.05 -25.21
N PHE A 645 -6.99 6.06 -24.09
CA PHE A 645 -7.19 4.92 -23.18
C PHE A 645 -8.48 4.12 -23.45
N SER A 646 -9.49 4.70 -24.09
CA SER A 646 -10.60 3.93 -24.68
C SER A 646 -10.10 3.08 -25.84
N VAL A 647 -10.82 2.02 -26.25
CA VAL A 647 -10.41 1.25 -27.45
C VAL A 647 -10.62 2.09 -28.71
N TRP A 648 -9.61 2.19 -29.57
CA TRP A 648 -9.46 3.27 -30.56
C TRP A 648 -10.50 3.29 -31.69
N ASP A 649 -11.16 2.17 -31.99
CA ASP A 649 -12.28 2.06 -32.94
C ASP A 649 -13.67 2.32 -32.30
N ALA A 650 -13.72 2.69 -31.02
CA ALA A 650 -14.95 3.13 -30.36
C ALA A 650 -15.56 4.34 -31.11
N PRO A 651 -16.90 4.44 -31.18
CA PRO A 651 -17.54 5.66 -31.63
C PRO A 651 -17.21 6.82 -30.67
N PRO A 652 -17.09 8.07 -31.15
CA PRO A 652 -16.92 9.22 -30.27
C PRO A 652 -18.15 9.40 -29.38
N GLU A 653 -17.92 9.81 -28.13
CA GLU A 653 -18.98 9.98 -27.13
C GLU A 653 -20.04 11.00 -27.59
N PRO A 654 -21.34 10.67 -27.56
CA PRO A 654 -22.39 11.58 -27.98
C PRO A 654 -22.48 12.77 -27.02
N HIS A 655 -22.58 13.99 -27.57
CA HIS A 655 -22.62 15.21 -26.75
C HIS A 655 -23.92 15.32 -25.94
N ASN A 656 -23.85 14.94 -24.66
CA ASN A 656 -24.97 15.06 -23.73
C ASN A 656 -25.22 16.54 -23.36
N LEU A 657 -26.35 17.08 -23.85
CA LEU A 657 -26.79 18.46 -23.68
C LEU A 657 -27.07 18.87 -22.22
N ILE A 658 -27.27 17.92 -21.31
CA ILE A 658 -27.49 18.22 -19.89
C ILE A 658 -26.16 18.70 -19.27
N PRO A 659 -26.12 19.86 -18.56
CA PRO A 659 -24.91 20.33 -17.90
C PRO A 659 -24.36 19.31 -16.91
N LEU A 660 -23.04 19.06 -16.95
CA LEU A 660 -22.37 17.94 -16.26
C LEU A 660 -22.81 17.74 -14.80
N TYR A 661 -22.79 18.80 -13.98
CA TYR A 661 -23.17 18.73 -12.56
C TYR A 661 -24.66 18.42 -12.30
N LEU A 662 -25.52 18.55 -13.31
CA LEU A 662 -26.97 18.29 -13.25
C LEU A 662 -27.36 16.95 -13.87
N ARG A 663 -26.40 16.18 -14.43
CA ARG A 663 -26.67 14.85 -14.98
C ARG A 663 -27.07 13.87 -13.88
N VAL A 664 -27.94 12.93 -14.24
CA VAL A 664 -28.40 11.84 -13.36
C VAL A 664 -27.99 10.52 -14.02
N PRO A 665 -27.28 9.61 -13.31
CA PRO A 665 -26.93 8.30 -13.84
C PRO A 665 -28.16 7.47 -14.24
N THR A 666 -28.01 6.69 -15.32
CA THR A 666 -29.02 5.76 -15.87
C THR A 666 -28.61 4.31 -15.66
#